data_AF-A0A4Q6CL32-F1
#
_entry.id   AF-A0A4Q6CL32-F1
#
_cell.length_a   1.000
_cell.length_b   1.000
_cell.length_c   1.000
_cell.angle_alpha   90.00
_cell.angle_beta   90.00
_cell.angle_gamma   90.00
#
_symmetry.space_group_name_H-M   'P 1'
#
loop_
_entity.id
_entity.type
_entity.pdbx_description
1 polymer ?
#
loop_
_entity_poly.entity_id
_entity_poly.type
_entity_poly.pdbx_seq_one_letter_code
_entity_poly.pdbx_strand_id
1 'polypeptide(L)'
;MQLIKQNSFVSTDKLLVARLAIFVTAFLISFQSFGAAQSCETLFRESELNGARFLLGRDANLAKSKGVVKSARDRQTQSTDSIQNINSWLERQQALVERSQSEPRLLERLKLSLLRNSVIKEADIPESYFALQVKIARERGHGSIELTSDQKKQIATLVVRDQTKSLESWIDYLFSRDTDMYPMWAKYWSYTGLLKLGRFDVESNSFTSRSRLQVTPFAELNREALGYVMDAIVRKVDGKSLSDIKNPALLRVLDGANFGKLYAAALKQANGGRRDLSVTSGEWLRFPAKSDPSLLSKSLEGMSTGWCTAAEETARQQLQLGDFWVYYSHDAQKKSRVPRIAIRMEGQRIAEVRGVAKNQNLDPIIADTQVLNSKLNTFGSEGAKYQRRESDMRRLSEIETKAKLAALTIEDLRFLYEIDAPISGFGYGKDPRIAELKAVRDPKADYATIFDIKREEITIGNEFRFGEGVKVHIGSLNLRYSDLRYRELPEMVFGDVLISSMVPEALRGGKLPRAIYGDLTMLDVVSMEDLTFPEVVAGTLYVSHTVSMKRVKLPARVGSITLEKLNEAVDVKFPEQSGDVNLVRYEGRPTSFLRLPRKIQGDLRLPSLARLEGITQPEHVDGAVELNALSPAEMTKLQPQLRAQLRLAPGN
;
A
#
# COMPACT_ATOMS: atom_id res chain seq x y z
N MET A 1 27.96 -33.04 -48.79
CA MET A 1 29.03 -33.17 -49.83
C MET A 1 28.85 -31.99 -50.78
N GLN A 2 29.81 -31.06 -50.79
CA GLN A 2 30.97 -31.06 -51.70
C GLN A 2 30.56 -30.95 -53.17
N LEU A 3 30.99 -29.87 -53.82
CA LEU A 3 31.63 -29.93 -55.13
C LEU A 3 32.67 -28.82 -55.22
N ILE A 4 33.82 -29.16 -55.79
CA ILE A 4 35.09 -28.42 -55.66
C ILE A 4 35.48 -27.85 -57.03
N LYS A 5 36.20 -26.72 -56.98
CA LYS A 5 37.05 -26.13 -58.03
C LYS A 5 37.52 -27.10 -59.13
N GLN A 6 37.67 -26.61 -60.36
CA GLN A 6 38.99 -26.55 -61.01
C GLN A 6 39.04 -25.76 -62.34
N ASN A 7 40.29 -25.53 -62.79
CA ASN A 7 40.76 -25.05 -64.10
C ASN A 7 40.69 -23.53 -64.38
N SER A 8 41.80 -22.78 -64.57
CA SER A 8 43.27 -23.03 -64.77
C SER A 8 43.79 -23.16 -66.22
N PHE A 9 45.03 -22.66 -66.41
CA PHE A 9 45.85 -22.50 -67.65
C PHE A 9 45.35 -21.44 -68.66
N VAL A 10 46.08 -20.35 -69.01
CA VAL A 10 47.49 -20.10 -69.43
C VAL A 10 47.75 -20.36 -70.92
N SER A 11 48.00 -19.29 -71.71
CA SER A 11 49.18 -19.15 -72.59
C SER A 11 49.24 -17.80 -73.36
N THR A 12 50.47 -17.27 -73.50
CA THR A 12 51.02 -16.43 -74.58
C THR A 12 50.39 -15.08 -75.01
N ASP A 13 51.02 -14.00 -74.51
CA ASP A 13 51.90 -13.06 -75.25
C ASP A 13 51.41 -12.10 -76.37
N LYS A 14 51.71 -10.80 -76.12
CA LYS A 14 52.03 -9.65 -77.02
C LYS A 14 50.98 -8.60 -77.44
N LEU A 15 51.38 -7.34 -77.20
CA LEU A 15 50.78 -6.02 -77.52
C LEU A 15 49.46 -5.71 -76.78
N LEU A 16 49.27 -4.58 -76.08
CA LEU A 16 49.99 -3.28 -76.08
C LEU A 16 50.10 -2.67 -74.64
N VAL A 17 51.26 -2.08 -74.31
CA VAL A 17 51.53 -1.03 -73.27
C VAL A 17 50.89 -1.20 -71.86
N ALA A 18 51.58 -1.87 -70.93
CA ALA A 18 52.38 -1.28 -69.81
C ALA A 18 51.57 -0.95 -68.52
N ARG A 19 51.45 -1.89 -67.56
CA ARG A 19 52.36 -2.12 -66.38
C ARG A 19 52.45 -0.90 -65.43
N LEU A 20 51.87 -0.95 -64.22
CA LEU A 20 52.45 -1.49 -62.96
C LEU A 20 53.91 -1.05 -62.72
N ALA A 21 54.31 -0.52 -61.57
CA ALA A 21 53.61 -0.13 -60.32
C ALA A 21 54.53 0.79 -59.47
N ILE A 22 54.13 1.11 -58.22
CA ILE A 22 54.94 1.63 -57.08
C ILE A 22 54.97 3.18 -56.86
N PHE A 23 54.40 3.57 -55.71
CA PHE A 23 54.71 4.69 -54.77
C PHE A 23 54.59 6.20 -55.16
N VAL A 24 53.89 6.92 -54.25
CA VAL A 24 54.29 8.21 -53.59
C VAL A 24 54.07 9.59 -54.27
N THR A 25 53.10 10.33 -53.69
CA THR A 25 52.98 11.81 -53.50
C THR A 25 52.69 12.78 -54.67
N ALA A 26 52.22 13.99 -54.26
CA ALA A 26 51.93 15.22 -55.02
C ALA A 26 50.68 15.17 -55.95
N PHE A 27 49.52 15.80 -55.72
CA PHE A 27 49.05 17.03 -55.03
C PHE A 27 48.91 18.28 -55.94
N LEU A 28 47.67 18.78 -56.09
CA LEU A 28 47.22 19.99 -56.83
C LEU A 28 47.40 19.92 -58.37
N ILE A 29 46.68 20.60 -59.27
CA ILE A 29 45.75 21.76 -59.26
C ILE A 29 44.60 21.39 -60.25
N SER A 30 43.29 21.68 -60.09
CA SER A 30 42.45 22.31 -59.05
C SER A 30 40.98 21.85 -59.20
N PHE A 31 40.10 22.14 -58.23
CA PHE A 31 38.66 22.32 -58.46
C PHE A 31 38.08 23.33 -57.44
N GLN A 32 37.37 24.35 -57.90
CA GLN A 32 36.71 25.33 -57.02
C GLN A 32 35.49 24.70 -56.34
N SER A 33 35.41 24.81 -55.01
CA SER A 33 34.24 24.40 -54.22
C SER A 33 33.87 25.44 -53.15
N PHE A 34 33.87 26.73 -53.53
CA PHE A 34 33.18 27.76 -52.75
C PHE A 34 31.67 27.61 -52.94
N GLY A 35 30.93 27.34 -51.85
CA GLY A 35 29.45 27.39 -51.85
C GLY A 35 28.77 26.54 -50.78
N ALA A 36 29.22 25.31 -50.53
CA ALA A 36 28.47 24.36 -49.69
C ALA A 36 28.67 24.56 -48.17
N ALA A 37 29.90 24.85 -47.72
CA ALA A 37 30.19 24.95 -46.28
C ALA A 37 29.51 26.15 -45.60
N GLN A 38 29.55 27.32 -46.25
CA GLN A 38 28.93 28.54 -45.73
C GLN A 38 27.41 28.44 -45.58
N SER A 39 26.71 27.71 -46.46
CA SER A 39 25.25 27.59 -46.37
C SER A 39 24.79 26.69 -45.23
N CYS A 40 25.50 25.58 -44.95
CA CYS A 40 25.26 24.77 -43.76
C CYS A 40 25.54 25.57 -42.48
N GLU A 41 26.70 26.24 -42.40
CA GLU A 41 27.11 26.97 -41.20
C GLU A 41 26.15 28.13 -40.87
N THR A 42 25.62 28.84 -41.87
CA THR A 42 24.58 29.86 -41.64
C THR A 42 23.22 29.27 -41.27
N LEU A 43 22.77 28.17 -41.91
CA LEU A 43 21.52 27.48 -41.56
C LEU A 43 21.52 26.96 -40.10
N PHE A 44 22.63 26.37 -39.66
CA PHE A 44 22.78 25.95 -38.25
C PHE A 44 22.72 27.18 -37.32
N ARG A 45 23.44 28.26 -37.62
CA ARG A 45 23.42 29.51 -36.82
C ARG A 45 22.04 30.14 -36.71
N GLU A 46 21.24 30.12 -37.78
CA GLU A 46 19.86 30.63 -37.73
C GLU A 46 18.94 29.77 -36.86
N SER A 47 19.05 28.44 -36.94
CA SER A 47 18.26 27.53 -36.07
C SER A 47 18.59 27.69 -34.59
N GLU A 48 19.85 27.92 -34.23
CA GLU A 48 20.24 28.15 -32.83
C GLU A 48 19.66 29.46 -32.29
N LEU A 49 19.75 30.54 -33.08
CA LEU A 49 19.16 31.84 -32.75
C LEU A 49 17.63 31.77 -32.64
N ASN A 50 16.94 30.93 -33.43
CA ASN A 50 15.51 30.66 -33.26
C ASN A 50 15.19 30.06 -31.89
N GLY A 51 16.04 29.16 -31.40
CA GLY A 51 15.96 28.63 -30.04
C GLY A 51 16.10 29.70 -28.95
N ALA A 52 17.08 30.60 -29.09
CA ALA A 52 17.28 31.71 -28.17
C ALA A 52 16.09 32.70 -28.18
N ARG A 53 15.54 33.03 -29.37
CA ARG A 53 14.30 33.82 -29.52
C ARG A 53 13.11 33.14 -28.86
N PHE A 54 12.93 31.84 -29.08
CA PHE A 54 11.86 31.05 -28.50
C PHE A 54 11.90 31.09 -26.96
N LEU A 55 13.07 30.86 -26.36
CA LEU A 55 13.23 30.93 -24.90
C LEU A 55 12.93 32.33 -24.35
N LEU A 56 13.44 33.39 -24.99
CA LEU A 56 13.16 34.78 -24.59
C LEU A 56 11.66 35.12 -24.64
N GLY A 57 10.96 34.60 -25.66
CA GLY A 57 9.50 34.69 -25.80
C GLY A 57 8.69 33.77 -24.86
N ARG A 58 9.35 32.95 -24.03
CA ARG A 58 8.73 32.15 -22.95
C ARG A 58 9.11 32.67 -21.56
N ASP A 59 10.29 33.27 -21.40
CA ASP A 59 10.75 33.93 -20.19
C ASP A 59 11.60 35.17 -20.53
N ALA A 60 10.96 36.34 -20.49
CA ALA A 60 11.61 37.63 -20.75
C ALA A 60 12.70 37.99 -19.72
N ASN A 61 12.77 37.30 -18.57
CA ASN A 61 13.81 37.51 -17.56
C ASN A 61 15.02 36.57 -17.74
N LEU A 62 14.98 35.60 -18.66
CA LEU A 62 16.10 34.68 -18.90
C LEU A 62 17.39 35.43 -19.26
N ALA A 63 17.30 36.47 -20.09
CA ALA A 63 18.42 37.33 -20.47
C ALA A 63 19.08 38.04 -19.27
N LYS A 64 18.31 38.28 -18.19
CA LYS A 64 18.77 38.90 -16.93
C LYS A 64 19.25 37.88 -15.89
N SER A 65 19.14 36.58 -16.19
CA SER A 65 19.54 35.51 -15.27
C SER A 65 21.05 35.56 -14.97
N LYS A 66 21.46 35.17 -13.76
CA LYS A 66 22.87 35.16 -13.35
C LYS A 66 23.76 34.37 -14.31
N GLY A 67 23.24 33.27 -14.87
CA GLY A 67 23.95 32.43 -15.84
C GLY A 67 24.22 33.16 -17.16
N VAL A 68 23.21 33.78 -17.75
CA VAL A 68 23.34 34.54 -19.01
C VAL A 68 24.17 35.82 -18.82
N VAL A 69 23.96 36.57 -17.73
CA VAL A 69 24.71 37.81 -17.47
C VAL A 69 26.19 37.53 -17.20
N LYS A 70 26.53 36.51 -16.40
CA LYS A 70 27.93 36.07 -16.23
C LYS A 70 28.51 35.65 -17.58
N SER A 71 27.73 34.92 -18.37
CA SER A 71 28.16 34.42 -19.67
C SER A 71 28.52 35.54 -20.65
N ALA A 72 27.73 36.61 -20.72
CA ALA A 72 28.04 37.77 -21.54
C ALA A 72 29.32 38.49 -21.07
N ARG A 73 29.50 38.67 -19.76
CA ARG A 73 30.70 39.31 -19.17
C ARG A 73 31.99 38.55 -19.50
N ASP A 74 31.98 37.22 -19.33
CA ASP A 74 33.18 36.38 -19.50
C ASP A 74 33.71 36.39 -20.96
N ARG A 75 32.91 36.81 -21.96
CA ARG A 75 33.35 36.95 -23.38
C ARG A 75 33.83 38.36 -23.74
N GLN A 76 33.78 39.34 -22.83
CA GLN A 76 33.89 40.80 -23.11
C GLN A 76 32.86 41.36 -24.12
N THR A 77 32.05 40.51 -24.76
CA THR A 77 30.89 40.87 -25.58
C THR A 77 29.71 41.24 -24.69
N GLN A 78 29.70 42.45 -24.15
CA GLN A 78 28.50 43.00 -23.51
C GLN A 78 27.50 43.46 -24.59
N SER A 79 27.02 42.50 -25.39
CA SER A 79 26.02 42.73 -26.43
C SER A 79 24.73 43.22 -25.77
N THR A 80 24.14 44.28 -26.32
CA THR A 80 22.79 44.72 -25.94
C THR A 80 21.71 43.76 -26.45
N ASP A 81 22.05 42.87 -27.39
CA ASP A 81 21.15 41.84 -27.89
C ASP A 81 20.98 40.69 -26.89
N SER A 82 19.77 40.61 -26.32
CA SER A 82 19.36 39.55 -25.40
C SER A 82 19.38 38.15 -26.04
N ILE A 83 19.15 38.04 -27.35
CA ILE A 83 19.14 36.77 -28.09
C ILE A 83 20.55 36.21 -28.18
N GLN A 84 21.54 37.03 -28.59
CA GLN A 84 22.95 36.65 -28.65
C GLN A 84 23.51 36.24 -27.28
N ASN A 85 23.13 36.95 -26.21
CA ASN A 85 23.54 36.63 -24.86
C ASN A 85 22.99 35.27 -24.40
N ILE A 86 21.73 34.96 -24.73
CA ILE A 86 21.12 33.65 -24.47
C ILE A 86 21.83 32.55 -25.29
N ASN A 87 22.08 32.76 -26.60
CA ASN A 87 22.79 31.78 -27.43
C ASN A 87 24.20 31.47 -26.89
N SER A 88 24.96 32.53 -26.58
CA SER A 88 26.31 32.44 -26.00
C SER A 88 26.37 31.75 -24.63
N TRP A 89 25.25 31.68 -23.92
CA TRP A 89 25.10 30.93 -22.67
C TRP A 89 24.72 29.46 -22.95
N LEU A 90 23.81 29.22 -23.89
CA LEU A 90 23.41 27.87 -24.35
C LEU A 90 24.58 27.10 -24.95
N GLU A 91 25.39 27.70 -25.82
CA GLU A 91 26.65 27.14 -26.36
C GLU A 91 27.55 26.62 -25.25
N ARG A 92 27.67 27.36 -24.14
CA ARG A 92 28.45 26.94 -22.97
C ARG A 92 27.78 25.83 -22.18
N GLN A 93 26.45 25.80 -22.10
CA GLN A 93 25.77 24.67 -21.45
C GLN A 93 25.95 23.39 -22.28
N GLN A 94 25.87 23.49 -23.61
CA GLN A 94 26.17 22.40 -24.54
C GLN A 94 27.59 21.87 -24.34
N ALA A 95 28.62 22.71 -24.44
CA ALA A 95 30.01 22.30 -24.23
C ALA A 95 30.29 21.73 -22.82
N LEU A 96 29.60 22.22 -21.78
CA LEU A 96 29.70 21.65 -20.43
C LEU A 96 29.05 20.27 -20.32
N VAL A 97 27.89 20.06 -20.97
CA VAL A 97 27.19 18.76 -21.01
C VAL A 97 28.01 17.75 -21.80
N GLU A 98 28.47 18.10 -23.00
CA GLU A 98 29.34 17.25 -23.85
C GLU A 98 30.58 16.80 -23.10
N ARG A 99 31.30 17.74 -22.46
CA ARG A 99 32.48 17.39 -21.64
C ARG A 99 32.11 16.52 -20.43
N SER A 100 30.92 16.71 -19.85
CA SER A 100 30.46 15.88 -18.72
C SER A 100 30.19 14.42 -19.09
N GLN A 101 29.88 14.12 -20.36
CA GLN A 101 29.70 12.75 -20.84
C GLN A 101 30.99 11.91 -20.78
N SER A 102 32.16 12.55 -20.86
CA SER A 102 33.48 11.92 -20.68
C SER A 102 34.11 12.16 -19.31
N GLU A 103 33.55 13.06 -18.50
CA GLU A 103 34.02 13.40 -17.15
C GLU A 103 32.95 13.09 -16.07
N PRO A 104 32.90 11.89 -15.48
CA PRO A 104 31.90 11.54 -14.46
C PRO A 104 31.88 12.50 -13.25
N ARG A 105 33.05 13.00 -12.84
CA ARG A 105 33.17 14.02 -11.77
C ARG A 105 32.60 15.39 -12.15
N LEU A 106 32.49 15.71 -13.43
CA LEU A 106 31.83 16.93 -13.90
C LEU A 106 30.32 16.73 -13.96
N LEU A 107 29.86 15.60 -14.53
CA LEU A 107 28.44 15.24 -14.58
C LEU A 107 27.82 15.27 -13.17
N GLU A 108 28.48 14.65 -12.20
CA GLU A 108 28.01 14.62 -10.81
C GLU A 108 27.93 16.03 -10.19
N ARG A 109 28.91 16.91 -10.45
CA ARG A 109 28.88 18.30 -9.98
C ARG A 109 27.77 19.12 -10.62
N LEU A 110 27.49 18.91 -11.91
CA LEU A 110 26.37 19.57 -12.61
C LEU A 110 25.02 19.07 -12.06
N LYS A 111 24.85 17.76 -11.91
CA LYS A 111 23.68 17.11 -11.31
C LYS A 111 23.42 17.65 -9.91
N LEU A 112 24.39 17.62 -8.99
CA LEU A 112 24.25 18.13 -7.62
C LEU A 112 23.86 19.62 -7.59
N SER A 113 24.36 20.43 -8.52
CA SER A 113 23.96 21.85 -8.67
C SER A 113 22.50 22.00 -9.07
N LEU A 114 22.00 21.19 -10.02
CA LEU A 114 20.61 21.21 -10.45
C LEU A 114 19.65 20.70 -9.37
N LEU A 115 20.00 19.59 -8.70
CA LEU A 115 19.24 19.00 -7.60
C LEU A 115 19.09 19.99 -6.43
N ARG A 116 20.19 20.60 -5.97
CA ARG A 116 20.21 21.54 -4.83
C ARG A 116 19.27 22.75 -4.99
N ASN A 117 18.98 23.15 -6.22
CA ASN A 117 18.13 24.29 -6.54
C ASN A 117 16.66 23.91 -6.80
N SER A 118 16.35 22.61 -6.92
CA SER A 118 15.07 22.11 -7.45
C SER A 118 14.33 21.18 -6.47
N VAL A 119 15.06 20.39 -5.69
CA VAL A 119 14.51 19.45 -4.70
C VAL A 119 14.15 20.21 -3.41
N ILE A 120 13.02 19.87 -2.79
CA ILE A 120 12.63 20.41 -1.47
C ILE A 120 13.67 20.07 -0.40
N LYS A 121 13.84 20.93 0.62
CA LYS A 121 14.69 20.61 1.77
C LYS A 121 13.86 19.98 2.88
N GLU A 122 14.50 19.19 3.75
CA GLU A 122 13.83 18.58 4.92
C GLU A 122 13.11 19.62 5.79
N ALA A 123 13.76 20.78 6.03
CA ALA A 123 13.19 21.90 6.79
C ALA A 123 12.10 22.71 6.06
N ASP A 124 11.96 22.54 4.74
CA ASP A 124 10.95 23.24 3.92
C ASP A 124 9.67 22.38 3.74
N ILE A 125 9.59 21.17 4.32
CA ILE A 125 8.41 20.29 4.22
C ILE A 125 7.26 20.84 5.08
N PRO A 126 6.04 21.05 4.51
CA PRO A 126 4.91 21.60 5.27
C PRO A 126 4.46 20.72 6.43
N GLU A 127 4.13 21.36 7.56
CA GLU A 127 3.50 20.67 8.69
C GLU A 127 2.16 20.02 8.31
N SER A 128 1.45 20.57 7.32
CA SER A 128 0.23 19.96 6.76
C SER A 128 0.47 18.60 6.10
N TYR A 129 1.69 18.28 5.65
CA TYR A 129 2.04 16.95 5.16
C TYR A 129 2.21 15.95 6.30
N PHE A 130 2.88 16.34 7.38
CA PHE A 130 3.00 15.51 8.59
C PHE A 130 1.62 15.29 9.24
N ALA A 131 0.80 16.33 9.34
CA ALA A 131 -0.59 16.24 9.81
C ALA A 131 -1.45 15.28 8.95
N LEU A 132 -1.22 15.23 7.62
CA LEU A 132 -1.87 14.25 6.75
C LEU A 132 -1.43 12.81 7.05
N GLN A 133 -0.15 12.57 7.36
CA GLN A 133 0.32 11.23 7.77
C GLN A 133 -0.31 10.81 9.11
N VAL A 134 -0.37 11.72 10.10
CA VAL A 134 -1.08 11.50 11.38
C VAL A 134 -2.55 11.17 11.14
N LYS A 135 -3.23 11.93 10.28
CA LYS A 135 -4.63 11.70 9.93
C LYS A 135 -4.84 10.30 9.31
N ILE A 136 -4.01 9.91 8.34
CA ILE A 136 -4.10 8.59 7.69
C ILE A 136 -3.87 7.46 8.71
N ALA A 137 -2.92 7.64 9.64
CA ALA A 137 -2.68 6.67 10.70
C ALA A 137 -3.88 6.55 11.64
N ARG A 138 -4.48 7.68 12.05
CA ARG A 138 -5.72 7.72 12.86
C ARG A 138 -6.87 7.03 12.15
N GLU A 139 -7.13 7.35 10.88
CA GLU A 139 -8.22 6.76 10.09
C GLU A 139 -8.08 5.24 9.94
N ARG A 140 -6.86 4.71 9.89
CA ARG A 140 -6.54 3.27 9.89
C ARG A 140 -6.56 2.60 11.27
N GLY A 141 -6.86 3.35 12.34
CA GLY A 141 -6.95 2.83 13.70
C GLY A 141 -5.63 2.66 14.43
N HIS A 142 -4.61 3.44 14.05
CA HIS A 142 -3.43 3.67 14.90
C HIS A 142 -3.65 4.80 15.92
N GLY A 143 -4.81 5.48 15.86
CA GLY A 143 -5.18 6.55 16.80
C GLY A 143 -4.45 7.88 16.55
N SER A 144 -4.56 8.77 17.53
CA SER A 144 -3.87 10.07 17.54
C SER A 144 -2.37 9.90 17.81
N ILE A 145 -1.60 9.54 16.78
CA ILE A 145 -0.13 9.49 16.88
C ILE A 145 0.46 10.90 16.85
N GLU A 146 1.45 11.16 17.69
CA GLU A 146 2.34 12.32 17.54
C GLU A 146 3.62 11.88 16.84
N LEU A 147 4.01 12.59 15.78
CA LEU A 147 5.25 12.31 15.07
C LEU A 147 6.43 12.98 15.77
N THR A 148 7.35 12.17 16.29
CA THR A 148 8.59 12.68 16.91
C THR A 148 9.46 13.41 15.89
N SER A 149 10.37 14.26 16.35
CA SER A 149 11.34 14.97 15.49
C SER A 149 12.13 14.01 14.59
N ASP A 150 12.51 12.83 15.10
CA ASP A 150 13.23 11.82 14.32
C ASP A 150 12.33 11.13 13.28
N GLN A 151 11.06 10.85 13.60
CA GLN A 151 10.10 10.33 12.62
C GLN A 151 9.81 11.34 11.52
N LYS A 152 9.60 12.63 11.87
CA LYS A 152 9.45 13.71 10.90
C LYS A 152 10.68 13.81 10.00
N LYS A 153 11.89 13.70 10.58
CA LYS A 153 13.16 13.68 9.83
C LYS A 153 13.26 12.48 8.88
N GLN A 154 12.92 11.27 9.32
CA GLN A 154 12.93 10.08 8.46
C GLN A 154 11.96 10.20 7.28
N ILE A 155 10.73 10.66 7.54
CA ILE A 155 9.73 10.96 6.51
C ILE A 155 10.27 12.04 5.54
N ALA A 156 10.92 13.08 6.07
CA ALA A 156 11.51 14.15 5.28
C ALA A 156 12.65 13.65 4.38
N THR A 157 13.59 12.89 4.92
CA THR A 157 14.69 12.28 4.16
C THR A 157 14.17 11.39 3.03
N LEU A 158 13.08 10.64 3.24
CA LEU A 158 12.45 9.84 2.18
C LEU A 158 11.87 10.73 1.06
N VAL A 159 11.09 11.76 1.41
CA VAL A 159 10.53 12.74 0.45
C VAL A 159 11.64 13.40 -0.38
N VAL A 160 12.73 13.82 0.27
CA VAL A 160 13.89 14.43 -0.41
C VAL A 160 14.59 13.42 -1.33
N ARG A 161 14.73 12.15 -0.91
CA ARG A 161 15.38 11.11 -1.73
C ARG A 161 14.55 10.72 -2.95
N ASP A 162 13.24 10.59 -2.82
CA ASP A 162 12.35 10.26 -3.93
C ASP A 162 12.25 11.42 -4.94
N GLN A 163 12.25 12.68 -4.48
CA GLN A 163 12.38 13.85 -5.37
C GLN A 163 13.75 13.92 -6.05
N THR A 164 14.83 13.59 -5.32
CA THR A 164 16.17 13.52 -5.89
C THR A 164 16.23 12.48 -7.00
N LYS A 165 15.85 11.23 -6.73
CA LYS A 165 15.90 10.12 -7.70
C LYS A 165 15.02 10.38 -8.93
N SER A 166 13.80 10.89 -8.74
CA SER A 166 12.93 11.21 -9.88
C SER A 166 13.48 12.34 -10.76
N LEU A 167 14.21 13.33 -10.21
CA LEU A 167 14.86 14.37 -11.01
C LEU A 167 16.18 13.90 -11.62
N GLU A 168 16.95 13.04 -10.94
CA GLU A 168 18.18 12.43 -11.47
C GLU A 168 17.93 11.71 -12.79
N SER A 169 16.88 10.89 -12.90
CA SER A 169 16.53 10.18 -14.14
C SER A 169 16.36 11.10 -15.35
N TRP A 170 15.82 12.31 -15.13
CA TRP A 170 15.69 13.32 -16.19
C TRP A 170 17.01 14.01 -16.53
N ILE A 171 17.81 14.36 -15.51
CA ILE A 171 19.13 14.98 -15.72
C ILE A 171 20.04 14.01 -16.48
N ASP A 172 20.11 12.75 -16.04
CA ASP A 172 20.93 11.72 -16.65
C ASP A 172 20.53 11.45 -18.11
N TYR A 173 19.23 11.42 -18.43
CA TYR A 173 18.79 11.25 -19.81
C TYR A 173 19.05 12.50 -20.69
N LEU A 174 18.74 13.71 -20.20
CA LEU A 174 18.96 14.94 -20.97
C LEU A 174 20.45 15.24 -21.22
N PHE A 175 21.34 14.70 -20.38
CA PHE A 175 22.79 14.87 -20.51
C PHE A 175 23.45 13.68 -21.24
N SER A 176 22.73 12.58 -21.48
CA SER A 176 23.26 11.42 -22.21
C SER A 176 23.32 11.67 -23.72
N ARG A 177 24.17 10.88 -24.39
CA ARG A 177 24.36 10.88 -25.85
C ARG A 177 23.09 10.50 -26.63
N ASP A 178 22.16 9.79 -25.99
CA ASP A 178 20.84 9.45 -26.55
C ASP A 178 20.01 10.69 -26.90
N THR A 179 20.44 11.89 -26.47
CA THR A 179 19.75 13.16 -26.69
C THR A 179 20.58 14.20 -27.44
N ASP A 180 21.76 13.85 -27.98
CA ASP A 180 22.65 14.81 -28.66
C ASP A 180 22.03 15.42 -29.93
N MET A 181 21.04 14.76 -30.54
CA MET A 181 20.27 15.32 -31.66
C MET A 181 19.33 16.48 -31.28
N TYR A 182 19.09 16.70 -29.98
CA TYR A 182 18.22 17.78 -29.52
C TYR A 182 19.04 19.01 -29.12
N PRO A 183 18.69 20.21 -29.62
CA PRO A 183 19.43 21.43 -29.30
C PRO A 183 19.29 21.81 -27.83
N MET A 184 20.33 22.42 -27.25
CA MET A 184 20.39 22.76 -25.83
C MET A 184 19.22 23.63 -25.35
N TRP A 185 18.68 24.51 -26.20
CA TRP A 185 17.50 25.31 -25.86
C TRP A 185 16.26 24.44 -25.57
N ALA A 186 16.09 23.34 -26.31
CA ALA A 186 14.96 22.43 -26.15
C ALA A 186 15.14 21.62 -24.86
N LYS A 187 16.36 21.12 -24.59
CA LYS A 187 16.71 20.42 -23.33
C LYS A 187 16.46 21.31 -22.10
N TYR A 188 16.85 22.59 -22.18
CA TYR A 188 16.61 23.58 -21.13
C TYR A 188 15.11 23.89 -20.94
N TRP A 189 14.37 24.04 -22.04
CA TRP A 189 12.91 24.26 -22.00
C TRP A 189 12.16 23.05 -21.41
N SER A 190 12.53 21.81 -21.77
CA SER A 190 11.93 20.61 -21.19
C SER A 190 12.24 20.48 -19.70
N TYR A 191 13.49 20.73 -19.28
CA TYR A 191 13.88 20.71 -17.88
C TYR A 191 13.13 21.77 -17.05
N THR A 192 13.12 23.03 -17.49
CA THR A 192 12.40 24.12 -16.79
C THR A 192 10.88 23.98 -16.86
N GLY A 193 10.36 23.27 -17.86
CA GLY A 193 8.97 22.84 -17.94
C GLY A 193 8.64 21.76 -16.91
N LEU A 194 9.45 20.72 -16.81
CA LEU A 194 9.32 19.61 -15.84
C LEU A 194 9.28 20.13 -14.39
N LEU A 195 10.15 21.08 -14.04
CA LEU A 195 10.17 21.65 -12.68
C LEU A 195 8.85 22.33 -12.27
N LYS A 196 7.96 22.63 -13.22
CA LYS A 196 6.64 23.23 -12.98
C LYS A 196 5.51 22.19 -12.92
N LEU A 197 5.80 20.89 -13.10
CA LEU A 197 4.81 19.81 -13.10
C LEU A 197 4.64 19.19 -11.70
N GLY A 198 3.39 19.15 -11.25
CA GLY A 198 2.93 18.44 -10.07
C GLY A 198 2.52 17.00 -10.40
N ARG A 199 1.51 16.49 -9.70
CA ARG A 199 0.94 15.16 -9.94
C ARG A 199 0.27 15.11 -11.32
N PHE A 200 0.47 14.00 -12.04
CA PHE A 200 -0.31 13.63 -13.21
C PHE A 200 -1.69 13.10 -12.80
N ASP A 201 -2.73 13.62 -13.44
CA ASP A 201 -4.11 13.17 -13.31
C ASP A 201 -4.48 12.35 -14.56
N VAL A 202 -4.86 11.09 -14.33
CA VAL A 202 -5.14 10.11 -15.38
C VAL A 202 -6.50 10.36 -16.02
N GLU A 203 -7.48 10.86 -15.25
CA GLU A 203 -8.85 11.10 -15.72
C GLU A 203 -8.88 12.32 -16.66
N SER A 204 -8.22 13.42 -16.28
CA SER A 204 -8.11 14.61 -17.13
C SER A 204 -6.94 14.57 -18.12
N ASN A 205 -6.09 13.53 -18.08
CA ASN A 205 -4.85 13.41 -18.86
C ASN A 205 -4.02 14.70 -18.81
N SER A 206 -3.71 15.19 -17.61
CA SER A 206 -3.05 16.50 -17.42
C SER A 206 -2.17 16.52 -16.17
N PHE A 207 -1.29 17.53 -16.08
CA PHE A 207 -0.49 17.78 -14.88
C PHE A 207 -1.08 18.94 -14.08
N THR A 208 -1.16 18.76 -12.77
CA THR A 208 -1.31 19.86 -11.81
C THR A 208 -0.04 20.73 -11.80
N SER A 209 -0.14 21.99 -11.35
CA SER A 209 1.02 22.88 -11.21
C SER A 209 1.86 22.52 -9.98
N ARG A 210 3.20 22.55 -10.09
CA ARG A 210 4.10 22.31 -8.96
C ARG A 210 4.18 23.54 -8.05
N SER A 211 3.96 23.37 -6.75
CA SER A 211 4.29 24.39 -5.76
C SER A 211 5.72 24.20 -5.23
N ARG A 212 6.34 25.25 -4.69
CA ARG A 212 7.69 25.17 -4.08
C ARG A 212 7.74 24.24 -2.87
N LEU A 213 6.60 24.04 -2.20
CA LEU A 213 6.45 23.20 -1.00
C LEU A 213 5.90 21.80 -1.35
N GLN A 214 5.88 21.42 -2.63
CA GLN A 214 5.33 20.16 -3.07
C GLN A 214 6.25 19.00 -2.68
N VAL A 215 5.69 18.03 -1.96
CA VAL A 215 6.38 16.84 -1.45
C VAL A 215 6.42 15.68 -2.45
N THR A 216 5.57 15.65 -3.47
CA THR A 216 5.54 14.55 -4.45
C THR A 216 6.82 14.49 -5.29
N PRO A 217 7.22 13.31 -5.80
CA PRO A 217 8.25 13.18 -6.84
C PRO A 217 8.03 14.11 -8.04
N PHE A 218 9.06 14.25 -8.89
CA PHE A 218 8.89 14.84 -10.23
C PHE A 218 8.14 13.88 -11.14
N ALA A 219 7.56 14.40 -12.22
CA ALA A 219 6.87 13.57 -13.21
C ALA A 219 7.81 12.49 -13.78
N GLU A 220 7.31 11.27 -13.96
CA GLU A 220 8.11 10.16 -14.51
C GLU A 220 8.65 10.49 -15.91
N LEU A 221 9.87 10.04 -16.20
CA LEU A 221 10.47 10.12 -17.53
C LEU A 221 9.92 9.01 -18.43
N ASN A 222 9.32 9.38 -19.54
CA ASN A 222 9.00 8.52 -20.65
C ASN A 222 9.77 9.05 -21.88
N ARG A 223 10.83 8.33 -22.26
CA ARG A 223 11.75 8.75 -23.33
C ARG A 223 11.06 8.90 -24.69
N GLU A 224 10.10 8.01 -24.98
CA GLU A 224 9.29 8.03 -26.21
C GLU A 224 8.37 9.26 -26.26
N ALA A 225 7.66 9.54 -25.15
CA ALA A 225 6.83 10.73 -25.03
C ALA A 225 7.66 12.02 -25.12
N LEU A 226 8.83 12.08 -24.48
CA LEU A 226 9.73 13.22 -24.60
C LEU A 226 10.21 13.38 -26.05
N GLY A 227 10.56 12.27 -26.74
CA GLY A 227 10.95 12.30 -28.15
C GLY A 227 9.90 12.94 -29.06
N TYR A 228 8.62 12.58 -28.90
CA TYR A 228 7.53 13.21 -29.65
C TYR A 228 7.39 14.71 -29.34
N VAL A 229 7.56 15.13 -28.08
CA VAL A 229 7.54 16.55 -27.72
C VAL A 229 8.71 17.31 -28.34
N MET A 230 9.91 16.74 -28.29
CA MET A 230 11.14 17.37 -28.75
C MET A 230 11.18 17.51 -30.28
N ASP A 231 10.81 16.48 -31.04
CA ASP A 231 10.66 16.57 -32.51
C ASP A 231 9.62 17.64 -32.90
N ALA A 232 8.45 17.62 -32.26
CA ALA A 232 7.38 18.58 -32.55
C ALA A 232 7.77 20.03 -32.26
N ILE A 233 8.38 20.31 -31.10
CA ILE A 233 8.73 21.69 -30.73
C ILE A 233 9.93 22.22 -31.53
N VAL A 234 10.93 21.38 -31.82
CA VAL A 234 12.10 21.78 -32.62
C VAL A 234 11.67 22.08 -34.06
N ARG A 235 10.86 21.20 -34.69
CA ARG A 235 10.31 21.48 -36.02
C ARG A 235 9.54 22.79 -36.08
N LYS A 236 8.69 23.05 -35.08
CA LYS A 236 7.91 24.29 -34.98
C LYS A 236 8.79 25.54 -34.85
N VAL A 237 9.83 25.50 -34.01
CA VAL A 237 10.75 26.63 -33.80
C VAL A 237 11.67 26.87 -35.00
N ASP A 238 12.04 25.81 -35.71
CA ASP A 238 12.85 25.89 -36.94
C ASP A 238 12.02 26.21 -38.21
N GLY A 239 10.69 26.33 -38.11
CA GLY A 239 9.81 26.54 -39.28
C GLY A 239 9.71 25.34 -40.23
N LYS A 240 10.10 24.14 -39.78
CA LYS A 240 10.05 22.89 -40.55
C LYS A 240 8.62 22.34 -40.63
N SER A 241 8.34 21.53 -41.65
CA SER A 241 7.02 20.90 -41.82
C SER A 241 6.62 20.05 -40.61
N LEU A 242 5.36 20.22 -40.21
CA LEU A 242 4.69 19.45 -39.16
C LEU A 242 3.89 18.25 -39.72
N SER A 243 3.88 18.04 -41.03
CA SER A 243 3.17 16.95 -41.73
C SER A 243 3.47 15.55 -41.18
N ASP A 244 4.68 15.36 -40.67
CA ASP A 244 5.18 14.06 -40.22
C ASP A 244 4.65 13.71 -38.82
N ILE A 245 4.09 14.69 -38.09
CA ILE A 245 3.60 14.53 -36.72
C ILE A 245 2.18 13.96 -36.75
N LYS A 246 2.09 12.63 -36.69
CA LYS A 246 0.82 11.88 -36.81
C LYS A 246 -0.11 11.95 -35.59
N ASN A 247 0.14 12.83 -34.61
CA ASN A 247 -0.68 12.97 -33.39
C ASN A 247 -1.48 14.28 -33.39
N PRO A 248 -2.81 14.24 -33.67
CA PRO A 248 -3.64 15.43 -33.67
C PRO A 248 -3.80 16.09 -32.29
N ALA A 249 -3.70 15.31 -31.20
CA ALA A 249 -3.80 15.86 -29.85
C ALA A 249 -2.54 16.66 -29.48
N LEU A 250 -1.36 16.20 -29.92
CA LEU A 250 -0.09 16.93 -29.76
C LEU A 250 -0.09 18.21 -30.60
N LEU A 251 -0.48 18.13 -31.88
CA LEU A 251 -0.57 19.29 -32.77
C LEU A 251 -1.49 20.38 -32.21
N ARG A 252 -2.68 20.02 -31.70
CA ARG A 252 -3.64 20.97 -31.09
C ARG A 252 -3.08 21.78 -29.91
N VAL A 253 -2.05 21.31 -29.21
CA VAL A 253 -1.44 22.01 -28.06
C VAL A 253 -0.04 22.58 -28.36
N LEU A 254 0.49 22.34 -29.56
CA LEU A 254 1.82 22.76 -30.01
C LEU A 254 1.95 24.28 -30.13
N ASP A 255 0.88 24.97 -30.50
CA ASP A 255 0.88 26.44 -30.60
C ASP A 255 1.17 27.11 -29.25
N GLY A 256 0.60 26.58 -28.17
CA GLY A 256 0.85 27.08 -26.81
C GLY A 256 2.28 26.86 -26.31
N ALA A 257 3.04 25.93 -26.90
CA ALA A 257 4.41 25.57 -26.51
C ALA A 257 4.60 25.39 -24.98
N ASN A 258 3.59 24.78 -24.34
CA ASN A 258 3.60 24.47 -22.91
C ASN A 258 4.05 23.02 -22.72
N PHE A 259 5.21 22.82 -22.09
CA PHE A 259 5.81 21.50 -21.90
C PHE A 259 4.85 20.51 -21.23
N GLY A 260 4.14 20.90 -20.16
CA GLY A 260 3.21 20.01 -19.47
C GLY A 260 2.04 19.53 -20.34
N LYS A 261 1.44 20.42 -21.14
CA LYS A 261 0.38 20.05 -22.09
C LYS A 261 0.89 19.15 -23.20
N LEU A 262 2.05 19.49 -23.77
CA LEU A 262 2.69 18.70 -24.83
C LEU A 262 3.09 17.30 -24.32
N TYR A 263 3.72 17.23 -23.16
CA TYR A 263 4.14 15.98 -22.54
C TYR A 263 2.94 15.12 -22.12
N ALA A 264 1.85 15.69 -21.61
CA ALA A 264 0.63 14.94 -21.35
C ALA A 264 -0.05 14.40 -22.62
N ALA A 265 -0.04 15.14 -23.72
CA ALA A 265 -0.54 14.68 -25.02
C ALA A 265 0.35 13.60 -25.64
N ALA A 266 1.67 13.72 -25.48
CA ALA A 266 2.65 12.72 -25.93
C ALA A 266 2.65 11.46 -25.07
N LEU A 267 2.47 11.55 -23.75
CA LEU A 267 2.31 10.42 -22.85
C LEU A 267 1.12 9.55 -23.26
N LYS A 268 -0.01 10.15 -23.66
CA LYS A 268 -1.17 9.40 -24.17
C LYS A 268 -0.83 8.59 -25.43
N GLN A 269 0.02 9.12 -26.31
CA GLN A 269 0.49 8.44 -27.53
C GLN A 269 1.55 7.39 -27.26
N ALA A 270 2.61 7.71 -26.51
CA ALA A 270 3.69 6.79 -26.15
C ALA A 270 3.20 5.65 -25.24
N ASN A 271 2.16 5.91 -24.44
CA ASN A 271 1.46 4.83 -23.75
C ASN A 271 0.64 4.00 -24.74
N GLY A 272 0.20 4.49 -25.90
CA GLY A 272 -0.17 3.67 -27.06
C GLY A 272 -1.24 2.59 -26.83
N GLY A 273 -2.14 2.77 -25.86
CA GLY A 273 -3.08 1.73 -25.41
C GLY A 273 -2.57 0.78 -24.32
N ARG A 274 -1.28 0.86 -23.91
CA ARG A 274 -0.69 0.27 -22.68
C ARG A 274 -1.36 0.75 -21.37
N ARG A 275 -2.43 1.52 -21.44
CA ARG A 275 -3.28 1.85 -20.28
C ARG A 275 -4.76 1.89 -20.66
N ASP A 276 -5.18 1.00 -21.56
CA ASP A 276 -6.59 0.67 -21.72
C ASP A 276 -7.09 -0.04 -20.45
N LEU A 277 -7.80 0.71 -19.61
CA LEU A 277 -8.37 0.21 -18.37
C LEU A 277 -9.65 -0.62 -18.63
N SER A 278 -10.20 -0.64 -19.86
CA SER A 278 -11.35 -1.50 -20.19
C SER A 278 -10.98 -2.98 -20.23
N VAL A 279 -9.71 -3.30 -20.50
CA VAL A 279 -9.19 -4.67 -20.42
C VAL A 279 -8.96 -5.05 -18.95
N THR A 280 -9.75 -5.99 -18.43
CA THR A 280 -9.63 -6.48 -17.04
C THR A 280 -8.85 -7.78 -16.91
N SER A 281 -8.70 -8.55 -18.00
CA SER A 281 -7.90 -9.78 -18.03
C SER A 281 -6.40 -9.51 -17.82
N GLY A 282 -5.71 -10.41 -17.12
CA GLY A 282 -4.32 -10.22 -16.70
C GLY A 282 -3.94 -11.09 -15.49
N GLU A 283 -2.77 -10.82 -14.92
CA GLU A 283 -2.10 -11.72 -13.97
C GLU A 283 -1.55 -11.00 -12.73
N TRP A 284 -1.43 -11.73 -11.62
CA TRP A 284 -0.77 -11.26 -10.40
C TRP A 284 0.73 -11.60 -10.44
N LEU A 285 1.58 -10.57 -10.35
CA LEU A 285 3.02 -10.73 -10.19
C LEU A 285 3.40 -10.50 -8.72
N ARG A 286 4.27 -11.37 -8.19
CA ARG A 286 4.83 -11.30 -6.83
C ARG A 286 6.25 -10.76 -6.89
N PHE A 287 6.54 -9.77 -6.05
CA PHE A 287 7.87 -9.28 -5.72
C PHE A 287 8.17 -9.74 -4.28
N PRO A 288 9.04 -10.75 -4.08
CA PRO A 288 9.26 -11.33 -2.76
C PRO A 288 9.86 -10.34 -1.76
N ALA A 289 9.55 -10.52 -0.48
CA ALA A 289 10.20 -9.77 0.61
C ALA A 289 11.73 -9.80 0.45
N LYS A 290 12.36 -8.63 0.59
CA LYS A 290 13.81 -8.37 0.50
C LYS A 290 14.43 -8.65 -0.89
N SER A 291 13.63 -8.77 -1.95
CA SER A 291 14.14 -8.87 -3.33
C SER A 291 14.74 -7.54 -3.84
N ASP A 292 15.35 -7.56 -5.03
CA ASP A 292 15.82 -6.35 -5.72
C ASP A 292 14.64 -5.37 -5.95
N PRO A 293 14.66 -4.15 -5.35
CA PRO A 293 13.62 -3.15 -5.57
C PRO A 293 13.59 -2.59 -7.00
N SER A 294 14.68 -2.73 -7.76
CA SER A 294 14.75 -2.23 -9.13
C SER A 294 13.76 -2.94 -10.05
N LEU A 295 13.44 -4.22 -9.79
CA LEU A 295 12.45 -4.99 -10.56
C LEU A 295 11.04 -4.43 -10.37
N LEU A 296 10.66 -4.12 -9.13
CA LEU A 296 9.36 -3.53 -8.80
C LEU A 296 9.27 -2.10 -9.37
N SER A 297 10.27 -1.26 -9.12
CA SER A 297 10.33 0.12 -9.64
C SER A 297 10.21 0.17 -11.17
N LYS A 298 11.03 -0.61 -11.91
CA LYS A 298 10.99 -0.69 -13.38
C LYS A 298 9.67 -1.23 -13.94
N SER A 299 8.97 -2.11 -13.20
CA SER A 299 7.64 -2.61 -13.62
C SER A 299 6.52 -1.57 -13.49
N LEU A 300 6.77 -0.49 -12.75
CA LEU A 300 5.84 0.64 -12.54
C LEU A 300 6.27 1.92 -13.28
N GLU A 301 7.54 2.03 -13.68
CA GLU A 301 8.13 3.20 -14.33
C GLU A 301 7.42 3.55 -15.65
N GLY A 302 7.02 4.83 -15.80
CA GLY A 302 6.26 5.32 -16.96
C GLY A 302 4.78 4.92 -16.96
N MET A 303 4.37 4.01 -16.07
CA MET A 303 2.98 3.57 -15.92
C MET A 303 2.16 4.52 -15.03
N SER A 304 2.75 5.62 -14.53
CA SER A 304 2.13 6.77 -13.86
C SER A 304 0.92 6.38 -13.00
N THR A 305 1.14 5.40 -12.12
CA THR A 305 0.12 4.82 -11.22
C THR A 305 -0.26 5.78 -10.09
N GLY A 306 0.55 6.83 -9.88
CA GLY A 306 0.45 7.69 -8.71
C GLY A 306 1.00 7.05 -7.43
N TRP A 307 1.58 5.84 -7.50
CA TRP A 307 2.16 5.15 -6.36
C TRP A 307 3.59 5.65 -6.10
N CYS A 308 3.88 6.04 -4.85
CA CYS A 308 5.24 6.29 -4.40
C CYS A 308 6.18 5.08 -4.60
N THR A 309 5.63 3.85 -4.63
CA THR A 309 6.34 2.60 -4.90
C THR A 309 7.00 2.53 -6.29
N ALA A 310 6.66 3.42 -7.23
CA ALA A 310 7.43 3.57 -8.47
C ALA A 310 8.87 4.06 -8.19
N ALA A 311 9.10 4.80 -7.08
CA ALA A 311 10.43 5.18 -6.63
C ALA A 311 11.15 4.01 -5.92
N GLU A 312 12.39 3.74 -6.31
CA GLU A 312 13.15 2.57 -5.87
C GLU A 312 13.40 2.53 -4.35
N GLU A 313 13.57 3.67 -3.66
CA GLU A 313 13.72 3.68 -2.20
C GLU A 313 12.42 3.28 -1.50
N THR A 314 11.29 3.86 -1.91
CA THR A 314 10.00 3.47 -1.36
C THR A 314 9.70 1.98 -1.66
N ALA A 315 10.05 1.47 -2.85
CA ALA A 315 9.99 0.04 -3.15
C ALA A 315 10.89 -0.80 -2.21
N ARG A 316 12.14 -0.36 -1.98
CA ARG A 316 13.11 -1.00 -1.06
C ARG A 316 12.53 -1.11 0.36
N GLN A 317 12.00 -0.01 0.91
CA GLN A 317 11.44 -0.01 2.26
C GLN A 317 10.22 -0.94 2.37
N GLN A 318 9.33 -0.93 1.37
CA GLN A 318 8.14 -1.79 1.39
C GLN A 318 8.52 -3.28 1.28
N LEU A 319 9.48 -3.62 0.42
CA LEU A 319 9.97 -5.00 0.28
C LEU A 319 10.74 -5.50 1.52
N GLN A 320 11.35 -4.63 2.33
CA GLN A 320 11.95 -5.05 3.61
C GLN A 320 10.90 -5.53 4.62
N LEU A 321 9.66 -5.02 4.55
CA LEU A 321 8.57 -5.37 5.45
C LEU A 321 7.83 -6.64 5.04
N GLY A 322 7.72 -6.93 3.74
CA GLY A 322 7.00 -8.10 3.24
C GLY A 322 6.97 -8.18 1.72
N ASP A 323 6.23 -9.16 1.19
CA ASP A 323 5.98 -9.25 -0.25
C ASP A 323 5.22 -8.03 -0.77
N PHE A 324 5.43 -7.72 -2.03
CA PHE A 324 4.61 -6.79 -2.78
C PHE A 324 3.97 -7.51 -3.96
N TRP A 325 2.65 -7.41 -4.12
CA TRP A 325 1.92 -8.00 -5.24
C TRP A 325 1.36 -6.90 -6.12
N VAL A 326 1.45 -7.07 -7.44
CA VAL A 326 0.79 -6.17 -8.40
C VAL A 326 -0.02 -6.97 -9.40
N TYR A 327 -1.27 -6.59 -9.60
CA TYR A 327 -2.08 -7.09 -10.69
C TYR A 327 -1.82 -6.26 -11.95
N TYR A 328 -1.43 -6.93 -13.01
CA TYR A 328 -1.18 -6.35 -14.32
C TYR A 328 -2.22 -6.83 -15.31
N SER A 329 -3.09 -5.94 -15.79
CA SER A 329 -3.95 -6.25 -16.94
C SER A 329 -3.12 -6.33 -18.24
N HIS A 330 -3.66 -7.04 -19.22
CA HIS A 330 -3.04 -7.21 -20.53
C HIS A 330 -2.92 -5.88 -21.28
N ASP A 331 -1.79 -5.67 -21.95
CA ASP A 331 -1.62 -4.62 -22.96
C ASP A 331 -2.21 -5.05 -24.32
N ALA A 332 -2.11 -4.17 -25.32
CA ALA A 332 -2.55 -4.45 -26.69
C ALA A 332 -1.81 -5.63 -27.37
N GLN A 333 -0.68 -6.10 -26.80
CA GLN A 333 0.06 -7.29 -27.23
C GLN A 333 -0.27 -8.53 -26.38
N LYS A 334 -1.35 -8.47 -25.57
CA LYS A 334 -1.80 -9.50 -24.63
C LYS A 334 -0.76 -9.89 -23.56
N LYS A 335 0.11 -8.96 -23.15
CA LYS A 335 1.09 -9.17 -22.09
C LYS A 335 0.67 -8.44 -20.81
N SER A 336 0.72 -9.14 -19.68
CA SER A 336 0.41 -8.60 -18.34
C SER A 336 1.41 -7.51 -17.96
N ARG A 337 1.09 -6.25 -18.30
CA ARG A 337 2.00 -5.09 -18.18
C ARG A 337 1.34 -3.81 -17.69
N VAL A 338 0.02 -3.77 -17.56
CA VAL A 338 -0.72 -2.57 -17.18
C VAL A 338 -1.10 -2.65 -15.68
N PRO A 339 -0.38 -2.00 -14.75
CA PRO A 339 -0.67 -2.12 -13.32
C PRO A 339 -2.06 -1.56 -12.99
N ARG A 340 -2.82 -2.27 -12.15
CA ARG A 340 -4.19 -1.91 -11.73
C ARG A 340 -4.36 -1.87 -10.22
N ILE A 341 -3.84 -2.88 -9.55
CA ILE A 341 -4.00 -3.10 -8.11
C ILE A 341 -2.63 -3.45 -7.54
N ALA A 342 -2.29 -2.90 -6.38
CA ALA A 342 -1.16 -3.34 -5.58
C ALA A 342 -1.62 -3.81 -4.19
N ILE A 343 -1.01 -4.88 -3.69
CA ILE A 343 -1.18 -5.38 -2.32
C ILE A 343 0.20 -5.39 -1.65
N ARG A 344 0.34 -4.63 -0.57
CA ARG A 344 1.56 -4.54 0.24
C ARG A 344 1.40 -5.40 1.48
N MET A 345 2.35 -6.31 1.70
CA MET A 345 2.39 -7.16 2.90
C MET A 345 3.32 -6.58 3.97
N GLU A 346 3.08 -6.96 5.22
CA GLU A 346 3.96 -6.82 6.37
C GLU A 346 4.08 -8.20 7.04
N GLY A 347 5.17 -8.91 6.78
CA GLY A 347 5.25 -10.36 7.02
C GLY A 347 4.14 -11.09 6.26
N GLN A 348 3.28 -11.81 7.00
CA GLN A 348 2.09 -12.48 6.44
C GLN A 348 0.84 -11.58 6.44
N ARG A 349 0.88 -10.39 7.06
CA ARG A 349 -0.27 -9.49 7.21
C ARG A 349 -0.47 -8.67 5.93
N ILE A 350 -1.71 -8.50 5.47
CA ILE A 350 -2.02 -7.53 4.42
C ILE A 350 -2.03 -6.15 5.07
N ALA A 351 -1.01 -5.34 4.76
CA ALA A 351 -0.89 -4.01 5.31
C ALA A 351 -1.76 -3.00 4.53
N GLU A 352 -1.87 -3.17 3.21
CA GLU A 352 -2.56 -2.21 2.33
C GLU A 352 -2.92 -2.82 0.97
N VAL A 353 -4.12 -2.50 0.48
CA VAL A 353 -4.50 -2.63 -0.93
C VAL A 353 -4.70 -1.23 -1.50
N ARG A 354 -4.22 -0.99 -2.72
CA ARG A 354 -4.39 0.29 -3.44
C ARG A 354 -4.57 0.07 -4.94
N GLY A 355 -5.23 1.00 -5.61
CA GLY A 355 -5.38 1.02 -7.07
C GLY A 355 -4.81 2.27 -7.72
N VAL A 356 -5.00 2.40 -9.04
CA VAL A 356 -4.41 3.47 -9.87
C VAL A 356 -5.27 4.72 -10.05
N ALA A 357 -6.47 4.77 -9.45
CA ALA A 357 -7.39 5.89 -9.60
C ALA A 357 -7.07 7.06 -8.67
N LYS A 358 -7.95 8.08 -8.67
CA LYS A 358 -7.88 9.21 -7.73
C LYS A 358 -7.78 8.70 -6.28
N ASN A 359 -6.93 9.37 -5.50
CA ASN A 359 -6.58 8.99 -4.13
C ASN A 359 -5.99 7.57 -3.93
N GLN A 360 -5.53 6.91 -5.00
CA GLN A 360 -5.08 5.50 -5.01
C GLN A 360 -6.22 4.49 -4.74
N ASN A 361 -7.46 4.87 -5.06
CA ASN A 361 -8.59 3.94 -5.11
C ASN A 361 -8.41 2.94 -6.26
N LEU A 362 -9.16 1.83 -6.23
CA LEU A 362 -9.38 1.00 -7.41
C LEU A 362 -10.01 1.85 -8.53
N ASP A 363 -9.62 1.61 -9.78
CA ASP A 363 -10.38 2.16 -10.90
C ASP A 363 -11.77 1.49 -10.99
N PRO A 364 -12.83 2.19 -11.43
CA PRO A 364 -14.19 1.65 -11.39
C PRO A 364 -14.32 0.30 -12.12
N ILE A 365 -13.63 0.16 -13.25
CA ILE A 365 -13.71 -1.03 -14.10
C ILE A 365 -13.11 -2.25 -13.40
N ILE A 366 -11.99 -2.12 -12.70
CA ILE A 366 -11.41 -3.24 -11.94
C ILE A 366 -12.14 -3.47 -10.60
N ALA A 367 -12.72 -2.42 -10.00
CA ALA A 367 -13.50 -2.50 -8.76
C ALA A 367 -14.76 -3.38 -8.93
N ASP A 368 -15.41 -3.33 -10.10
CA ASP A 368 -16.57 -4.16 -10.45
C ASP A 368 -16.20 -5.62 -10.80
N THR A 369 -14.93 -6.03 -10.65
CA THR A 369 -14.47 -7.40 -10.92
C THR A 369 -14.11 -8.17 -9.65
N GLN A 370 -14.07 -9.50 -9.77
CA GLN A 370 -13.59 -10.38 -8.69
C GLN A 370 -12.07 -10.43 -8.56
N VAL A 371 -11.28 -9.68 -9.34
CA VAL A 371 -9.80 -9.79 -9.36
C VAL A 371 -9.17 -9.59 -7.98
N LEU A 372 -9.64 -8.59 -7.23
CA LEU A 372 -9.17 -8.34 -5.87
C LEU A 372 -9.68 -9.43 -4.91
N ASN A 373 -10.99 -9.70 -4.88
CA ASN A 373 -11.59 -10.63 -3.93
C ASN A 373 -11.01 -12.05 -4.08
N SER A 374 -10.88 -12.54 -5.32
CA SER A 374 -10.22 -13.81 -5.61
C SER A 374 -8.79 -13.85 -5.10
N LYS A 375 -8.04 -12.74 -5.18
CA LYS A 375 -6.69 -12.65 -4.62
C LYS A 375 -6.68 -12.62 -3.10
N LEU A 376 -7.59 -11.86 -2.47
CA LEU A 376 -7.73 -11.79 -1.02
C LEU A 376 -8.03 -13.18 -0.43
N ASN A 377 -8.89 -13.96 -1.09
CA ASN A 377 -9.17 -15.35 -0.70
C ASN A 377 -7.92 -16.26 -0.71
N THR A 378 -6.90 -15.98 -1.54
CA THR A 378 -5.63 -16.75 -1.52
C THR A 378 -4.79 -16.53 -0.25
N PHE A 379 -5.08 -15.50 0.54
CA PHE A 379 -4.46 -15.26 1.85
C PHE A 379 -5.26 -15.86 3.02
N GLY A 380 -6.29 -16.67 2.74
CA GLY A 380 -7.08 -17.37 3.74
C GLY A 380 -7.74 -16.42 4.76
N SER A 381 -7.59 -16.73 6.05
CA SER A 381 -8.19 -15.94 7.14
C SER A 381 -7.68 -14.49 7.20
N GLU A 382 -6.46 -14.22 6.72
CA GLU A 382 -5.91 -12.85 6.69
C GLU A 382 -6.58 -11.99 5.61
N GLY A 383 -7.03 -12.58 4.49
CA GLY A 383 -7.83 -11.88 3.47
C GLY A 383 -9.15 -11.36 4.04
N ALA A 384 -9.86 -12.21 4.78
CA ALA A 384 -11.09 -11.85 5.47
C ALA A 384 -10.86 -10.81 6.59
N LYS A 385 -9.79 -10.97 7.39
CA LYS A 385 -9.37 -9.98 8.40
C LYS A 385 -9.06 -8.62 7.77
N TYR A 386 -8.42 -8.58 6.59
CA TYR A 386 -8.18 -7.34 5.86
C TYR A 386 -9.47 -6.64 5.43
N GLN A 387 -10.38 -7.36 4.77
CA GLN A 387 -11.67 -6.80 4.32
C GLN A 387 -12.48 -6.24 5.48
N ARG A 388 -12.51 -6.95 6.62
CA ARG A 388 -13.14 -6.49 7.85
C ARG A 388 -12.52 -5.19 8.37
N ARG A 389 -11.18 -5.13 8.48
CA ARG A 389 -10.47 -3.92 8.91
C ARG A 389 -10.72 -2.71 8.00
N GLU A 390 -10.76 -2.90 6.69
CA GLU A 390 -11.07 -1.80 5.74
C GLU A 390 -12.49 -1.28 5.95
N SER A 391 -13.48 -2.18 5.98
CA SER A 391 -14.89 -1.83 6.21
C SER A 391 -15.12 -1.15 7.55
N ASP A 392 -14.56 -1.70 8.62
CA ASP A 392 -14.71 -1.19 9.99
C ASP A 392 -14.06 0.19 10.15
N MET A 393 -12.85 0.38 9.61
CA MET A 393 -12.15 1.66 9.68
C MET A 393 -12.79 2.75 8.82
N ARG A 394 -13.36 2.38 7.67
CA ARG A 394 -14.19 3.29 6.87
C ARG A 394 -15.43 3.71 7.68
N ARG A 395 -16.17 2.75 8.24
CA ARG A 395 -17.39 3.01 9.02
C ARG A 395 -17.13 3.85 10.27
N LEU A 396 -16.05 3.58 10.99
CA LEU A 396 -15.67 4.38 12.17
C LEU A 396 -15.31 5.82 11.80
N SER A 397 -14.68 6.03 10.63
CA SER A 397 -14.34 7.37 10.13
C SER A 397 -15.57 8.14 9.62
N GLU A 398 -16.56 7.44 9.04
CA GLU A 398 -17.90 8.00 8.75
C GLU A 398 -18.60 8.45 10.04
N ILE A 399 -18.62 7.59 11.07
CA ILE A 399 -19.24 7.89 12.37
C ILE A 399 -18.52 9.04 13.08
N GLU A 400 -17.19 9.08 13.08
CA GLU A 400 -16.40 10.19 13.65
C GLU A 400 -16.73 11.53 12.96
N THR A 401 -16.97 11.51 11.65
CA THR A 401 -17.36 12.70 10.88
C THR A 401 -18.81 13.09 11.19
N LYS A 402 -19.72 12.12 11.21
CA LYS A 402 -21.15 12.32 11.47
C LYS A 402 -21.41 12.86 12.87
N ALA A 403 -20.73 12.33 13.89
CA ALA A 403 -20.87 12.75 15.28
C ALA A 403 -20.53 14.24 15.53
N LYS A 404 -19.77 14.87 14.62
CA LYS A 404 -19.42 16.31 14.67
C LYS A 404 -20.49 17.20 14.01
N LEU A 405 -21.46 16.62 13.30
CA LEU A 405 -22.42 17.32 12.44
C LEU A 405 -23.89 17.00 12.76
N ALA A 406 -24.18 15.79 13.27
CA ALA A 406 -25.52 15.29 13.50
C ALA A 406 -25.55 14.20 14.58
N ALA A 407 -26.76 13.83 15.03
CA ALA A 407 -26.97 12.66 15.87
C ALA A 407 -26.61 11.36 15.13
N LEU A 408 -26.14 10.36 15.88
CA LEU A 408 -25.87 9.02 15.40
C LEU A 408 -27.19 8.22 15.29
N THR A 409 -27.31 7.34 14.29
CA THR A 409 -28.47 6.44 14.17
C THR A 409 -28.29 5.19 15.04
N ILE A 410 -29.34 4.37 15.16
CA ILE A 410 -29.29 3.12 15.94
C ILE A 410 -28.16 2.22 15.41
N GLU A 411 -27.98 2.12 14.10
CA GLU A 411 -26.92 1.33 13.46
C GLU A 411 -25.52 1.87 13.78
N ASP A 412 -25.35 3.20 13.81
CA ASP A 412 -24.09 3.83 14.20
C ASP A 412 -23.76 3.55 15.67
N LEU A 413 -24.76 3.60 16.55
CA LEU A 413 -24.62 3.30 17.97
C LEU A 413 -24.30 1.82 18.19
N ARG A 414 -25.01 0.90 17.53
CA ARG A 414 -24.74 -0.54 17.59
C ARG A 414 -23.32 -0.89 17.16
N PHE A 415 -22.84 -0.24 16.10
CA PHE A 415 -21.44 -0.37 15.65
C PHE A 415 -20.47 0.22 16.68
N LEU A 416 -20.65 1.47 17.10
CA LEU A 416 -19.75 2.17 18.04
C LEU A 416 -19.67 1.49 19.41
N TYR A 417 -20.77 0.91 19.90
CA TYR A 417 -20.81 0.14 21.14
C TYR A 417 -20.48 -1.34 20.96
N GLU A 418 -20.13 -1.79 19.75
CA GLU A 418 -19.71 -3.16 19.42
C GLU A 418 -20.76 -4.25 19.77
N ILE A 419 -22.04 -3.88 19.69
CA ILE A 419 -23.19 -4.69 20.11
C ILE A 419 -23.32 -5.96 19.25
N ASP A 420 -23.11 -5.83 17.95
CA ASP A 420 -23.24 -6.93 16.98
C ASP A 420 -21.92 -7.70 16.83
N ALA A 421 -20.80 -6.97 16.74
CA ALA A 421 -19.45 -7.52 16.70
C ALA A 421 -18.38 -6.47 17.10
N PRO A 422 -17.17 -6.88 17.54
CA PRO A 422 -16.05 -5.98 17.83
C PRO A 422 -15.61 -5.17 16.59
N ILE A 423 -14.96 -4.02 16.77
CA ILE A 423 -14.38 -3.24 15.66
C ILE A 423 -12.91 -3.66 15.42
N SER A 424 -12.54 -4.01 14.19
CA SER A 424 -11.16 -4.37 13.82
C SER A 424 -10.43 -3.20 13.15
N GLY A 425 -9.31 -2.75 13.72
CA GLY A 425 -8.42 -1.74 13.11
C GLY A 425 -7.11 -2.31 12.56
N PHE A 426 -6.29 -1.48 11.91
CA PHE A 426 -4.92 -1.86 11.48
C PHE A 426 -3.85 -1.63 12.56
N GLY A 427 -4.21 -0.98 13.67
CA GLY A 427 -3.38 -0.83 14.86
C GLY A 427 -3.20 -2.12 15.67
N TYR A 428 -2.40 -2.04 16.75
CA TYR A 428 -2.04 -3.17 17.60
C TYR A 428 -3.07 -3.52 18.69
N GLY A 429 -4.08 -2.68 18.87
CA GLY A 429 -5.13 -2.84 19.88
C GLY A 429 -6.43 -2.20 19.44
N LYS A 430 -7.33 -2.00 20.40
CA LYS A 430 -8.63 -1.35 20.16
C LYS A 430 -8.43 0.08 19.64
N ASP A 431 -9.19 0.47 18.62
CA ASP A 431 -9.10 1.83 18.05
C ASP A 431 -9.50 2.87 19.13
N PRO A 432 -8.61 3.79 19.54
CA PRO A 432 -8.89 4.72 20.62
C PRO A 432 -10.04 5.67 20.30
N ARG A 433 -10.37 5.89 19.02
CA ARG A 433 -11.53 6.69 18.61
C ARG A 433 -12.84 6.16 19.17
N ILE A 434 -12.95 4.85 19.41
CA ILE A 434 -14.13 4.23 20.02
C ILE A 434 -14.33 4.78 21.44
N ALA A 435 -13.25 4.89 22.22
CA ALA A 435 -13.30 5.44 23.57
C ALA A 435 -13.54 6.96 23.54
N GLU A 436 -12.84 7.70 22.68
CA GLU A 436 -13.03 9.14 22.50
C GLU A 436 -14.48 9.52 22.12
N LEU A 437 -15.07 8.78 21.17
CA LEU A 437 -16.45 9.01 20.71
C LEU A 437 -17.49 8.61 21.77
N LYS A 438 -17.22 7.61 22.61
CA LYS A 438 -18.12 7.20 23.71
C LYS A 438 -18.02 8.14 24.92
N ALA A 439 -16.86 8.75 25.16
CA ALA A 439 -16.62 9.61 26.32
C ALA A 439 -17.47 10.90 26.34
N VAL A 440 -17.91 11.38 25.18
CA VAL A 440 -18.75 12.60 25.02
C VAL A 440 -20.24 12.28 24.92
N ARG A 441 -20.66 11.04 25.17
CA ARG A 441 -22.05 10.57 25.00
C ARG A 441 -22.68 10.15 26.32
N ASP A 442 -24.01 10.10 26.31
CA ASP A 442 -24.78 9.56 27.43
C ASP A 442 -25.05 8.07 27.19
N PRO A 443 -24.33 7.16 27.87
CA PRO A 443 -24.52 5.73 27.69
C PRO A 443 -25.95 5.27 28.04
N LYS A 444 -26.65 5.84 29.02
CA LYS A 444 -28.02 5.38 29.30
C LYS A 444 -28.97 5.72 28.16
N ALA A 445 -28.82 6.89 27.53
CA ALA A 445 -29.63 7.27 26.38
C ALA A 445 -29.34 6.37 25.16
N ASP A 446 -28.05 6.10 24.90
CA ASP A 446 -27.64 5.25 23.78
C ASP A 446 -28.11 3.80 23.96
N TYR A 447 -27.93 3.20 25.13
CA TYR A 447 -28.40 1.83 25.40
C TYR A 447 -29.93 1.72 25.40
N ALA A 448 -30.66 2.72 25.92
CA ALA A 448 -32.11 2.78 25.79
C ALA A 448 -32.55 2.75 24.32
N THR A 449 -31.85 3.49 23.47
CA THR A 449 -32.11 3.57 22.02
C THR A 449 -31.71 2.27 21.29
N ILE A 450 -30.59 1.64 21.67
CA ILE A 450 -30.10 0.39 21.05
C ILE A 450 -31.03 -0.79 21.30
N PHE A 451 -31.64 -0.86 22.49
CA PHE A 451 -32.42 -2.00 22.98
C PHE A 451 -33.92 -1.78 23.07
N ASP A 452 -34.41 -0.57 22.74
CA ASP A 452 -35.81 -0.16 22.87
C ASP A 452 -36.38 -0.40 24.29
N ILE A 453 -35.64 0.11 25.29
CA ILE A 453 -35.96 -0.01 26.71
C ILE A 453 -35.97 1.36 27.38
N LYS A 454 -36.59 1.45 28.56
CA LYS A 454 -36.63 2.71 29.31
C LYS A 454 -35.28 3.01 29.95
N ARG A 455 -34.95 4.29 30.11
CA ARG A 455 -33.69 4.75 30.72
C ARG A 455 -33.54 4.27 32.16
N GLU A 456 -34.65 4.10 32.86
CA GLU A 456 -34.75 3.64 34.25
C GLU A 456 -34.45 2.13 34.38
N GLU A 457 -34.61 1.36 33.31
CA GLU A 457 -34.27 -0.07 33.25
C GLU A 457 -32.75 -0.30 33.04
N ILE A 458 -31.93 0.77 33.13
CA ILE A 458 -30.49 0.79 32.85
C ILE A 458 -29.73 1.34 34.05
N THR A 459 -28.73 0.59 34.52
CA THR A 459 -27.81 1.00 35.60
C THR A 459 -26.36 1.00 35.13
N ILE A 460 -25.52 1.86 35.72
CA ILE A 460 -24.09 2.00 35.41
C ILE A 460 -23.24 1.84 36.66
N GLY A 461 -22.25 0.95 36.61
CA GLY A 461 -21.28 0.71 37.69
C GLY A 461 -21.93 0.58 39.07
N ASN A 462 -21.61 1.49 39.98
CA ASN A 462 -22.06 1.43 41.37
C ASN A 462 -23.56 1.76 41.59
N GLU A 463 -24.33 2.06 40.53
CA GLU A 463 -25.79 2.24 40.61
C GLU A 463 -26.55 0.93 40.85
N PHE A 464 -26.05 -0.21 40.39
CA PHE A 464 -26.82 -1.47 40.38
C PHE A 464 -27.26 -1.94 41.78
N ARG A 465 -28.56 -2.23 41.94
CA ARG A 465 -29.12 -2.95 43.10
C ARG A 465 -29.96 -4.13 42.62
N PHE A 466 -29.99 -5.19 43.44
CA PHE A 466 -30.84 -6.35 43.19
C PHE A 466 -32.32 -6.00 43.41
N GLY A 467 -33.20 -6.41 42.49
CA GLY A 467 -34.67 -6.27 42.63
C GLY A 467 -35.27 -4.98 42.09
N GLU A 468 -34.51 -4.19 41.31
CA GLU A 468 -34.98 -2.91 40.72
C GLU A 468 -35.54 -3.06 39.29
N GLY A 469 -35.82 -4.28 38.80
CA GLY A 469 -36.33 -4.49 37.43
C GLY A 469 -35.34 -4.08 36.32
N VAL A 470 -34.05 -4.03 36.64
CA VAL A 470 -32.97 -3.65 35.72
C VAL A 470 -32.88 -4.66 34.57
N LYS A 471 -32.93 -4.18 33.32
CA LYS A 471 -32.69 -5.02 32.13
C LYS A 471 -31.24 -4.98 31.69
N VAL A 472 -30.61 -3.79 31.73
CA VAL A 472 -29.23 -3.59 31.28
C VAL A 472 -28.38 -3.03 32.41
N HIS A 473 -27.24 -3.66 32.66
CA HIS A 473 -26.18 -3.12 33.48
C HIS A 473 -24.95 -2.79 32.63
N ILE A 474 -24.34 -1.61 32.82
CA ILE A 474 -23.12 -1.19 32.14
C ILE A 474 -22.00 -1.07 33.18
N GLY A 475 -21.01 -1.96 33.11
CA GLY A 475 -20.01 -2.15 34.15
C GLY A 475 -19.91 -3.62 34.57
N SER A 476 -18.87 -3.93 35.35
CA SER A 476 -18.59 -5.28 35.81
C SER A 476 -19.32 -5.58 37.14
N LEU A 477 -19.84 -6.80 37.29
CA LEU A 477 -20.55 -7.26 38.49
C LEU A 477 -19.74 -8.29 39.27
N ASN A 478 -19.71 -8.15 40.59
CA ASN A 478 -19.22 -9.15 41.52
C ASN A 478 -20.42 -9.82 42.22
N LEU A 479 -20.61 -11.11 42.00
CA LEU A 479 -21.75 -11.90 42.49
C LEU A 479 -21.28 -13.06 43.37
N ARG A 480 -22.16 -13.56 44.24
CA ARG A 480 -21.97 -14.84 44.94
C ARG A 480 -22.92 -15.89 44.39
N TYR A 481 -22.62 -17.17 44.61
CA TYR A 481 -23.51 -18.27 44.19
C TYR A 481 -24.92 -18.22 44.79
N SER A 482 -25.06 -17.66 45.99
CA SER A 482 -26.37 -17.39 46.60
C SER A 482 -27.17 -16.34 45.84
N ASP A 483 -26.51 -15.34 45.25
CA ASP A 483 -27.20 -14.29 44.50
C ASP A 483 -27.84 -14.86 43.20
N LEU A 484 -27.25 -15.89 42.59
CA LEU A 484 -27.81 -16.59 41.42
C LEU A 484 -29.13 -17.35 41.69
N ARG A 485 -29.45 -17.64 42.95
CA ARG A 485 -30.66 -18.41 43.34
C ARG A 485 -31.77 -17.53 43.89
N TYR A 486 -31.41 -16.42 44.54
CA TYR A 486 -32.33 -15.63 45.37
C TYR A 486 -32.41 -14.14 45.00
N ARG A 487 -31.69 -13.68 43.97
CA ARG A 487 -31.76 -12.29 43.48
C ARG A 487 -32.31 -12.22 42.06
N GLU A 488 -32.85 -11.06 41.75
CA GLU A 488 -33.07 -10.64 40.37
C GLU A 488 -31.77 -10.02 39.84
N LEU A 489 -31.30 -10.54 38.70
CA LEU A 489 -30.10 -10.08 37.98
C LEU A 489 -30.53 -9.37 36.69
N PRO A 490 -29.71 -8.45 36.14
CA PRO A 490 -30.01 -7.84 34.86
C PRO A 490 -30.01 -8.89 33.74
N GLU A 491 -30.87 -8.71 32.74
CA GLU A 491 -30.88 -9.57 31.54
C GLU A 491 -29.57 -9.50 30.77
N MET A 492 -28.95 -8.31 30.71
CA MET A 492 -27.73 -8.06 29.96
C MET A 492 -26.71 -7.27 30.78
N VAL A 493 -25.45 -7.72 30.75
CA VAL A 493 -24.31 -7.04 31.41
C VAL A 493 -23.29 -6.61 30.36
N PHE A 494 -22.93 -5.33 30.33
CA PHE A 494 -21.90 -4.74 29.47
C PHE A 494 -20.64 -4.46 30.29
N GLY A 495 -19.97 -5.55 30.64
CA GLY A 495 -18.80 -5.63 31.51
C GLY A 495 -18.61 -7.08 31.95
N ASP A 496 -17.64 -7.30 32.82
CA ASP A 496 -17.27 -8.64 33.28
C ASP A 496 -18.17 -9.09 34.44
N VAL A 497 -18.41 -10.39 34.56
CA VAL A 497 -19.12 -10.97 35.70
C VAL A 497 -18.18 -11.92 36.42
N LEU A 498 -17.77 -11.53 37.62
CA LEU A 498 -17.04 -12.39 38.55
C LEU A 498 -18.03 -13.02 39.53
N ILE A 499 -18.00 -14.34 39.64
CA ILE A 499 -18.79 -15.12 40.59
C ILE A 499 -17.83 -15.90 41.46
N SER A 500 -17.90 -15.70 42.78
CA SER A 500 -17.02 -16.38 43.74
C SER A 500 -17.73 -16.68 45.05
N SER A 501 -17.10 -17.51 45.89
CA SER A 501 -17.53 -17.76 47.26
C SER A 501 -16.32 -17.98 48.16
N MET A 502 -16.50 -17.78 49.46
CA MET A 502 -15.41 -17.99 50.44
C MET A 502 -15.14 -19.47 50.69
N VAL A 503 -16.02 -20.37 50.23
CA VAL A 503 -15.89 -21.82 50.37
C VAL A 503 -16.21 -22.50 49.03
N PRO A 504 -15.58 -23.66 48.73
CA PRO A 504 -15.89 -24.38 47.50
C PRO A 504 -17.33 -24.92 47.48
N GLU A 505 -18.14 -24.50 46.51
CA GLU A 505 -19.58 -24.82 46.44
C GLU A 505 -19.96 -25.88 45.39
N ALA A 506 -21.03 -26.62 45.66
CA ALA A 506 -21.74 -27.45 44.68
C ALA A 506 -22.98 -26.69 44.18
N LEU A 507 -22.98 -26.32 42.91
CA LEU A 507 -24.01 -25.49 42.30
C LEU A 507 -25.07 -26.35 41.61
N ARG A 508 -26.31 -26.29 42.10
CA ARG A 508 -27.48 -26.93 41.50
C ARG A 508 -28.45 -25.86 41.00
N GLY A 509 -28.55 -25.72 39.69
CA GLY A 509 -29.28 -24.64 39.03
C GLY A 509 -28.78 -23.23 39.41
N GLY A 510 -29.50 -22.22 38.94
CA GLY A 510 -29.20 -20.80 39.13
C GLY A 510 -29.60 -19.99 37.90
N LYS A 511 -29.92 -18.72 38.10
CA LYS A 511 -30.16 -17.76 37.03
C LYS A 511 -28.92 -16.91 36.84
N LEU A 512 -28.40 -16.88 35.62
CA LEU A 512 -27.35 -15.96 35.17
C LEU A 512 -27.99 -14.91 34.25
N PRO A 513 -27.33 -13.75 34.01
CA PRO A 513 -27.73 -12.84 32.94
C PRO A 513 -27.86 -13.60 31.61
N ARG A 514 -28.81 -13.20 30.76
CA ARG A 514 -29.01 -13.82 29.44
C ARG A 514 -27.83 -13.54 28.49
N ALA A 515 -27.21 -12.37 28.61
CA ALA A 515 -26.01 -12.02 27.85
C ALA A 515 -24.99 -11.26 28.72
N ILE A 516 -23.71 -11.57 28.52
CA ILE A 516 -22.56 -10.90 29.14
C ILE A 516 -21.63 -10.44 28.01
N TYR A 517 -21.46 -9.13 27.86
CA TYR A 517 -20.59 -8.50 26.88
C TYR A 517 -19.20 -8.19 27.48
N GLY A 518 -18.64 -9.19 28.14
CA GLY A 518 -17.35 -9.19 28.84
C GLY A 518 -16.98 -10.63 29.22
N ASP A 519 -16.07 -10.80 30.17
CA ASP A 519 -15.68 -12.12 30.68
C ASP A 519 -16.72 -12.66 31.69
N LEU A 520 -16.90 -13.99 31.75
CA LEU A 520 -17.61 -14.67 32.82
C LEU A 520 -16.63 -15.56 33.59
N THR A 521 -16.28 -15.13 34.79
CA THR A 521 -15.30 -15.78 35.67
C THR A 521 -16.02 -16.45 36.84
N MET A 522 -15.89 -17.77 36.98
CA MET A 522 -16.47 -18.54 38.08
C MET A 522 -15.36 -19.20 38.92
N LEU A 523 -15.22 -18.76 40.16
CA LEU A 523 -14.22 -19.24 41.12
C LEU A 523 -14.88 -20.09 42.20
N ASP A 524 -14.14 -21.04 42.77
CA ASP A 524 -14.57 -21.77 43.98
C ASP A 524 -15.88 -22.56 43.83
N VAL A 525 -16.16 -23.06 42.63
CA VAL A 525 -17.28 -23.99 42.35
C VAL A 525 -16.73 -25.37 42.01
N VAL A 526 -16.96 -26.36 42.88
CA VAL A 526 -16.43 -27.73 42.78
C VAL A 526 -17.21 -28.56 41.76
N SER A 527 -18.53 -28.38 41.71
CA SER A 527 -19.39 -29.10 40.79
C SER A 527 -20.58 -28.26 40.34
N MET A 528 -21.04 -28.53 39.11
CA MET A 528 -22.22 -27.89 38.52
C MET A 528 -23.18 -28.94 38.00
N GLU A 529 -24.45 -28.81 38.36
CA GLU A 529 -25.54 -29.68 37.89
C GLU A 529 -26.77 -28.84 37.53
N ASP A 530 -27.35 -29.11 36.35
CA ASP A 530 -28.53 -28.42 35.80
C ASP A 530 -28.39 -26.88 35.68
N LEU A 531 -27.16 -26.37 35.57
CA LEU A 531 -26.88 -24.96 35.33
C LEU A 531 -27.02 -24.60 33.83
N THR A 532 -27.72 -23.51 33.55
CA THR A 532 -27.80 -22.91 32.21
C THR A 532 -26.95 -21.64 32.19
N PHE A 533 -25.92 -21.60 31.34
CA PHE A 533 -25.10 -20.42 31.11
C PHE A 533 -25.83 -19.35 30.27
N PRO A 534 -25.34 -18.10 30.23
CA PRO A 534 -25.82 -17.07 29.31
C PRO A 534 -25.85 -17.55 27.86
N GLU A 535 -26.75 -17.02 27.03
CA GLU A 535 -26.76 -17.26 25.58
C GLU A 535 -25.47 -16.73 24.92
N VAL A 536 -24.95 -15.61 25.45
CA VAL A 536 -23.76 -14.91 24.96
C VAL A 536 -22.81 -14.61 26.12
N VAL A 537 -21.53 -14.95 25.96
CA VAL A 537 -20.40 -14.44 26.74
C VAL A 537 -19.37 -13.90 25.74
N ALA A 538 -19.30 -12.59 25.53
CA ALA A 538 -18.48 -12.03 24.45
C ALA A 538 -16.97 -12.20 24.68
N GLY A 539 -16.54 -12.26 25.93
CA GLY A 539 -15.16 -12.55 26.34
C GLY A 539 -14.94 -14.02 26.69
N THR A 540 -14.10 -14.25 27.69
CA THR A 540 -13.71 -15.57 28.18
C THR A 540 -14.74 -16.11 29.18
N LEU A 541 -15.21 -17.34 28.96
CA LEU A 541 -15.77 -18.16 30.03
C LEU A 541 -14.62 -18.88 30.74
N TYR A 542 -14.32 -18.45 31.97
CA TYR A 542 -13.27 -19.02 32.81
C TYR A 542 -13.85 -19.70 34.05
N VAL A 543 -13.46 -20.96 34.29
CA VAL A 543 -13.87 -21.74 35.47
C VAL A 543 -12.68 -22.47 36.08
N SER A 544 -12.26 -22.05 37.28
CA SER A 544 -11.00 -22.49 37.90
C SER A 544 -11.08 -23.78 38.71
N HIS A 545 -12.20 -24.03 39.40
CA HIS A 545 -12.26 -25.06 40.46
C HIS A 545 -13.22 -26.23 40.18
N THR A 546 -13.93 -26.24 39.05
CA THR A 546 -14.95 -27.26 38.77
C THR A 546 -14.32 -28.58 38.36
N VAL A 547 -14.54 -29.59 39.20
CA VAL A 547 -14.11 -30.98 39.02
C VAL A 547 -15.13 -31.78 38.22
N SER A 548 -16.43 -31.48 38.36
CA SER A 548 -17.52 -32.23 37.72
C SER A 548 -18.61 -31.31 37.16
N MET A 549 -18.98 -31.51 35.89
CA MET A 549 -20.11 -30.84 35.23
C MET A 549 -21.12 -31.88 34.73
N LYS A 550 -22.40 -31.72 35.10
CA LYS A 550 -23.49 -32.64 34.71
C LYS A 550 -24.68 -31.89 34.14
N ARG A 551 -25.08 -32.25 32.91
CA ARG A 551 -26.19 -31.64 32.15
C ARG A 551 -26.07 -30.12 31.97
N VAL A 552 -24.83 -29.63 31.89
CA VAL A 552 -24.50 -28.21 31.72
C VAL A 552 -24.50 -27.82 30.24
N LYS A 553 -25.18 -26.73 29.91
CA LYS A 553 -25.10 -26.09 28.58
C LYS A 553 -24.21 -24.86 28.70
N LEU A 554 -23.11 -24.82 27.96
CA LEU A 554 -22.24 -23.65 27.85
C LEU A 554 -22.89 -22.60 26.92
N PRO A 555 -22.39 -21.34 26.88
CA PRO A 555 -22.96 -20.29 26.03
C PRO A 555 -23.00 -20.69 24.56
N ALA A 556 -24.04 -20.26 23.84
CA ALA A 556 -24.19 -20.51 22.41
C ALA A 556 -23.23 -19.66 21.57
N ARG A 557 -22.86 -18.47 22.07
CA ARG A 557 -21.78 -17.62 21.57
C ARG A 557 -20.80 -17.35 22.71
N VAL A 558 -19.54 -17.73 22.54
CA VAL A 558 -18.47 -17.47 23.52
C VAL A 558 -17.23 -16.92 22.82
N GLY A 559 -16.51 -15.99 23.47
CA GLY A 559 -15.19 -15.53 23.04
C GLY A 559 -14.17 -16.65 23.15
N SER A 560 -13.77 -17.03 24.37
CA SER A 560 -12.88 -18.19 24.62
C SER A 560 -13.40 -19.03 25.80
N ILE A 561 -13.03 -20.31 25.88
CA ILE A 561 -13.38 -21.20 27.00
C ILE A 561 -12.11 -21.67 27.71
N THR A 562 -12.04 -21.49 29.02
CA THR A 562 -10.96 -22.01 29.87
C THR A 562 -11.54 -22.71 31.10
N LEU A 563 -11.38 -24.03 31.18
CA LEU A 563 -11.79 -24.86 32.32
C LEU A 563 -10.55 -25.54 32.91
N GLU A 564 -10.15 -25.15 34.13
CA GLU A 564 -8.83 -25.56 34.65
C GLU A 564 -8.80 -26.97 35.26
N LYS A 565 -9.83 -27.36 36.02
CA LYS A 565 -9.81 -28.56 36.89
C LYS A 565 -10.87 -29.61 36.54
N LEU A 566 -11.46 -29.53 35.34
CA LEU A 566 -12.53 -30.42 34.91
C LEU A 566 -12.03 -31.86 34.76
N ASN A 567 -12.54 -32.77 35.59
CA ASN A 567 -12.20 -34.20 35.58
C ASN A 567 -13.34 -35.08 35.05
N GLU A 568 -14.60 -34.64 35.21
CA GLU A 568 -15.80 -35.37 34.80
C GLU A 568 -16.76 -34.45 34.04
N ALA A 569 -17.18 -34.85 32.85
CA ALA A 569 -18.12 -34.11 32.00
C ALA A 569 -19.22 -35.04 31.47
N VAL A 570 -20.44 -34.92 32.00
CA VAL A 570 -21.61 -35.72 31.60
C VAL A 570 -22.64 -34.81 30.95
N ASP A 571 -22.99 -35.08 29.69
CA ASP A 571 -23.92 -34.29 28.88
C ASP A 571 -23.57 -32.78 28.78
N VAL A 572 -22.27 -32.46 28.78
CA VAL A 572 -21.78 -31.08 28.61
C VAL A 572 -21.78 -30.71 27.14
N LYS A 573 -22.47 -29.62 26.77
CA LYS A 573 -22.54 -29.12 25.40
C LYS A 573 -21.77 -27.81 25.26
N PHE A 574 -20.73 -27.83 24.43
CA PHE A 574 -20.01 -26.63 23.97
C PHE A 574 -20.77 -25.98 22.80
N PRO A 575 -20.53 -24.68 22.51
CA PRO A 575 -21.03 -24.04 21.30
C PRO A 575 -20.44 -24.66 20.03
N GLU A 576 -21.09 -24.43 18.89
CA GLU A 576 -20.58 -24.83 17.56
C GLU A 576 -19.25 -24.15 17.20
N GLN A 577 -19.01 -22.93 17.71
CA GLN A 577 -17.78 -22.17 17.48
C GLN A 577 -17.29 -21.45 18.74
N SER A 578 -15.98 -21.28 18.86
CA SER A 578 -15.31 -20.43 19.87
C SER A 578 -14.00 -19.85 19.33
N GLY A 579 -13.39 -18.93 20.07
CA GLY A 579 -11.98 -18.54 20.00
C GLY A 579 -11.08 -19.66 20.52
N ASP A 580 -10.44 -19.48 21.68
CA ASP A 580 -9.60 -20.52 22.30
C ASP A 580 -10.45 -21.55 23.08
N VAL A 581 -9.92 -22.77 23.20
CA VAL A 581 -10.45 -23.82 24.10
C VAL A 581 -9.31 -24.43 24.92
N ASN A 582 -9.27 -24.12 26.21
CA ASN A 582 -8.25 -24.58 27.16
C ASN A 582 -8.89 -25.48 28.23
N LEU A 583 -8.63 -26.79 28.18
CA LEU A 583 -9.07 -27.75 29.20
C LEU A 583 -7.85 -28.30 29.95
N VAL A 584 -7.36 -27.52 30.91
CA VAL A 584 -5.98 -27.63 31.41
C VAL A 584 -5.67 -29.00 32.04
N ARG A 585 -6.57 -29.53 32.88
CA ARG A 585 -6.39 -30.82 33.58
C ARG A 585 -7.36 -31.93 33.14
N TYR A 586 -8.02 -31.77 31.99
CA TYR A 586 -8.98 -32.77 31.53
C TYR A 586 -8.28 -34.01 30.97
N GLU A 587 -8.30 -35.12 31.72
CA GLU A 587 -7.60 -36.37 31.37
C GLU A 587 -8.31 -37.22 30.31
N GLY A 588 -9.64 -37.08 30.19
CA GLY A 588 -10.50 -37.95 29.36
C GLY A 588 -10.85 -39.27 30.05
N ARG A 589 -12.12 -39.46 30.43
CA ARG A 589 -12.63 -40.68 31.07
C ARG A 589 -13.66 -41.38 30.16
N PRO A 590 -13.70 -42.73 30.09
CA PRO A 590 -14.60 -43.46 29.18
C PRO A 590 -16.10 -43.16 29.35
N THR A 591 -16.51 -42.70 30.53
CA THR A 591 -17.90 -42.32 30.85
C THR A 591 -18.22 -40.85 30.57
N SER A 592 -17.25 -40.05 30.11
CA SER A 592 -17.44 -38.63 29.79
C SER A 592 -17.73 -38.45 28.31
N PHE A 593 -18.85 -37.82 27.97
CA PHE A 593 -19.21 -37.48 26.59
C PHE A 593 -18.98 -35.99 26.35
N LEU A 594 -17.76 -35.66 25.92
CA LEU A 594 -17.34 -34.28 25.68
C LEU A 594 -17.47 -33.96 24.19
N ARG A 595 -18.32 -32.99 23.83
CA ARG A 595 -18.38 -32.46 22.47
C ARG A 595 -17.66 -31.12 22.44
N LEU A 596 -16.49 -31.06 21.79
CA LEU A 596 -15.79 -29.80 21.55
C LEU A 596 -16.48 -29.01 20.43
N PRO A 597 -16.24 -27.69 20.31
CA PRO A 597 -16.74 -26.89 19.19
C PRO A 597 -16.31 -27.46 17.84
N ARG A 598 -17.12 -27.33 16.79
CA ARG A 598 -16.73 -27.76 15.44
C ARG A 598 -15.62 -26.87 14.88
N LYS A 599 -15.68 -25.56 15.13
CA LYS A 599 -14.65 -24.60 14.70
C LYS A 599 -14.08 -23.83 15.88
N ILE A 600 -12.75 -23.79 15.95
CA ILE A 600 -11.97 -23.08 16.97
C ILE A 600 -11.13 -22.04 16.23
N GLN A 601 -11.35 -20.75 16.51
CA GLN A 601 -10.69 -19.63 15.83
C GLN A 601 -9.33 -19.28 16.45
N GLY A 602 -9.06 -19.78 17.66
CA GLY A 602 -7.79 -19.65 18.38
C GLY A 602 -7.14 -21.01 18.63
N ASP A 603 -6.52 -21.15 19.80
CA ASP A 603 -5.78 -22.35 20.18
C ASP A 603 -6.68 -23.42 20.82
N LEU A 604 -6.28 -24.69 20.64
CA LEU A 604 -6.86 -25.85 21.30
C LEU A 604 -5.82 -26.49 22.23
N ARG A 605 -5.99 -26.33 23.55
CA ARG A 605 -5.02 -26.82 24.55
C ARG A 605 -5.68 -27.79 25.53
N LEU A 606 -5.30 -29.06 25.46
CA LEU A 606 -5.65 -30.10 26.44
C LEU A 606 -4.38 -30.87 26.85
N PRO A 607 -3.44 -30.22 27.58
CA PRO A 607 -2.11 -30.79 27.83
C PRO A 607 -2.15 -32.06 28.69
N SER A 608 -3.18 -32.24 29.53
CA SER A 608 -3.39 -33.45 30.33
C SER A 608 -4.22 -34.55 29.64
N LEU A 609 -4.69 -34.35 28.41
CA LEU A 609 -5.56 -35.33 27.75
C LEU A 609 -4.80 -36.62 27.41
N ALA A 610 -5.20 -37.73 28.03
CA ALA A 610 -4.54 -39.02 27.87
C ALA A 610 -5.27 -39.98 26.90
N ARG A 611 -6.56 -39.73 26.61
CA ARG A 611 -7.42 -40.60 25.78
C ARG A 611 -8.45 -39.80 24.98
N LEU A 612 -8.75 -40.25 23.76
CA LEU A 612 -9.76 -39.62 22.88
C LEU A 612 -11.15 -40.27 22.95
N GLU A 613 -11.30 -41.38 23.69
CA GLU A 613 -12.58 -42.05 23.91
C GLU A 613 -13.61 -41.10 24.56
N GLY A 614 -14.83 -41.06 24.01
CA GLY A 614 -15.89 -40.15 24.47
C GLY A 614 -15.79 -38.70 23.97
N ILE A 615 -14.74 -38.33 23.23
CA ILE A 615 -14.49 -36.95 22.79
C ILE A 615 -14.82 -36.76 21.31
N THR A 616 -15.72 -35.82 21.02
CA THR A 616 -15.94 -35.33 19.64
C THR A 616 -14.90 -34.25 19.35
N GLN A 617 -14.04 -34.50 18.37
CA GLN A 617 -12.96 -33.60 17.96
C GLN A 617 -13.48 -32.46 17.06
N PRO A 618 -12.87 -31.26 17.08
CA PRO A 618 -13.20 -30.18 16.15
C PRO A 618 -12.91 -30.58 14.70
N GLU A 619 -13.67 -30.00 13.77
CA GLU A 619 -13.46 -30.11 12.32
C GLU A 619 -12.35 -29.15 11.85
N HIS A 620 -12.19 -27.99 12.51
CA HIS A 620 -11.23 -26.96 12.13
C HIS A 620 -10.68 -26.19 13.35
N VAL A 621 -9.36 -25.98 13.39
CA VAL A 621 -8.66 -25.13 14.37
C VAL A 621 -7.76 -24.15 13.60
N ASP A 622 -7.96 -22.86 13.80
CA ASP A 622 -7.17 -21.79 13.14
C ASP A 622 -5.82 -21.53 13.86
N GLY A 623 -5.73 -21.81 15.17
CA GLY A 623 -4.53 -21.63 16.00
C GLY A 623 -3.70 -22.90 16.24
N ALA A 624 -2.93 -22.91 17.33
CA ALA A 624 -2.09 -24.03 17.74
C ALA A 624 -2.90 -25.14 18.44
N VAL A 625 -2.42 -26.39 18.32
CA VAL A 625 -3.01 -27.56 18.97
C VAL A 625 -1.99 -28.17 19.93
N GLU A 626 -2.34 -28.27 21.21
CA GLU A 626 -1.48 -28.79 22.29
C GLU A 626 -2.15 -29.98 22.99
N LEU A 627 -1.57 -31.17 22.84
CA LEU A 627 -2.15 -32.46 23.29
C LEU A 627 -1.08 -33.38 23.92
N ASN A 628 -0.26 -32.81 24.80
CA ASN A 628 1.04 -33.36 25.22
C ASN A 628 0.96 -34.74 25.92
N ALA A 629 -0.15 -35.08 26.56
CA ALA A 629 -0.33 -36.35 27.27
C ALA A 629 -0.90 -37.51 26.40
N LEU A 630 -1.23 -37.27 25.13
CA LEU A 630 -1.75 -38.34 24.26
C LEU A 630 -0.63 -39.31 23.89
N SER A 631 -0.86 -40.61 24.14
CA SER A 631 0.05 -41.65 23.67
C SER A 631 0.13 -41.69 22.12
N PRO A 632 1.22 -42.18 21.53
CA PRO A 632 1.33 -42.32 20.07
C PRO A 632 0.20 -43.14 19.44
N ALA A 633 -0.35 -44.11 20.18
CA ALA A 633 -1.51 -44.90 19.76
C ALA A 633 -2.79 -44.05 19.68
N GLU A 634 -3.06 -43.21 20.68
CA GLU A 634 -4.20 -42.28 20.66
C GLU A 634 -4.04 -41.22 19.56
N MET A 635 -2.83 -40.68 19.34
CA MET A 635 -2.57 -39.73 18.25
C MET A 635 -2.93 -40.28 16.85
N THR A 636 -3.01 -41.60 16.66
CA THR A 636 -3.49 -42.18 15.40
C THR A 636 -4.98 -41.98 15.15
N LYS A 637 -5.77 -41.78 16.21
CA LYS A 637 -7.22 -41.58 16.19
C LYS A 637 -7.64 -40.11 16.00
N LEU A 638 -6.68 -39.19 15.89
CA LEU A 638 -6.94 -37.78 15.59
C LEU A 638 -7.42 -37.60 14.15
N GLN A 639 -8.32 -36.63 13.92
CA GLN A 639 -8.70 -36.23 12.57
C GLN A 639 -7.46 -35.81 11.75
N PRO A 640 -7.41 -36.08 10.43
CA PRO A 640 -6.23 -35.82 9.60
C PRO A 640 -5.71 -34.38 9.66
N GLN A 641 -6.61 -33.40 9.79
CA GLN A 641 -6.25 -31.97 9.84
C GLN A 641 -5.49 -31.62 11.14
N LEU A 642 -6.04 -32.00 12.30
CA LEU A 642 -5.40 -31.85 13.62
C LEU A 642 -4.05 -32.57 13.67
N ARG A 643 -4.00 -33.80 13.12
CA ARG A 643 -2.77 -34.60 13.07
C ARG A 643 -1.69 -33.99 12.17
N ALA A 644 -2.08 -33.24 11.14
CA ALA A 644 -1.13 -32.51 10.29
C ALA A 644 -0.54 -31.28 10.99
N GLN A 645 -1.35 -30.53 11.75
CA GLN A 645 -0.88 -29.38 12.54
C GLN A 645 0.17 -29.79 13.59
N LEU A 646 -0.08 -30.89 14.31
CA LEU A 646 0.85 -31.42 15.33
C LEU A 646 2.22 -31.87 14.76
N ARG A 647 2.31 -32.20 13.47
CA ARG A 647 3.57 -32.56 12.80
C ARG A 647 4.46 -31.38 12.45
N LEU A 648 3.97 -30.15 12.60
CA LEU A 648 4.69 -28.92 12.29
C LEU A 648 5.25 -28.21 13.53
N ALA A 649 4.95 -28.71 14.74
CA ALA A 649 5.53 -28.21 15.99
C ALA A 649 6.95 -28.78 16.16
N PRO A 650 7.98 -27.95 16.39
CA PRO A 650 9.34 -28.42 16.61
C PRO A 650 9.48 -29.05 18.01
N GLY A 651 9.63 -30.38 18.11
CA GLY A 651 9.95 -31.05 19.38
C GLY A 651 9.44 -32.46 19.63
N ASN A 652 8.96 -33.21 18.62
CA ASN A 652 8.61 -34.63 18.71
C ASN A 652 9.30 -35.44 17.59
#